data_AF-A0ABD3SZZ9-F1
#
_entry.id   AF-A0ABD3SZZ9-F1
#
_cell.length_a   1.000
_cell.length_b   1.000
_cell.length_c   1.000
_cell.angle_alpha   90.00
_cell.angle_beta   90.00
_cell.angle_gamma   90.00
#
_symmetry.space_group_name_H-M   'P 1'
#
loop_
_entity.id
_entity.type
_entity.pdbx_description
1 polymer ?
#
loop_
_entity_poly.entity_id
_entity_poly.type
_entity_poly.pdbx_seq_one_letter_code
_entity_poly.pdbx_strand_id
1 'polypeptide(L)'
;MGGELHSTIKTYLIIALFITACCLTFYNRPITFEENQNLLDDSNRGCNLFSGKWVYDDKSHPQYNDTQCSFMFEEYACEKYGRKDLKYQKWRWQPRDCDLPRFNGASFMEKIRGKKLIFVGDSLNKNQWTSLLCLIESSIPSSSSKSVIQEGNLFTFHAIEYNATIGFYWSPFLVESNNDDPMVHRERVRTVRIHSIEKHARQWNDADILIFDSFVWWTDPTMTLLWGSFGSSDAIYKRVEMGHRHYEMALNTWSDWLEININRTKTKLFFHCIPSLSCYTRKTNHKWIYEVLTDQYHHFRSLLCFLFVTIFIASLFLTGGHRQNQNHTTRDQRVRNDEEHNKCNLFSGKWVYDNESYPLYKEQQCSFMPGDLTCEQNGRKDLNYQFWRWQPHDCDLPRFNATAFMEHIRGKRLVFVGDSLNRNQWMSMLCLLESAIPPSSRLLIQQQQYIIPVPEYNATIEFYWSPMLVETNCDDPVHHNSQNRTVRISAIKKHARHWTNADILVFNSYAWWTVDKPITLLWGSFGSLDAIYKNVTTWLRPFEMAMETWSNWLEINLNRDKTKLFFMSMSPLHYNAEEWGLGNWQNCYGETKPIPMEEDNLGSLINREMMEIAESAIYELDKRGVKVQYINITHLSAYRKEAHPSIYKKHPVPPSKEQLANPTSYSDCLHWSRLPFIYLFLLIFFITTALYLTGDNGRIIKQPDIRKEHQTDCKKEPTLEERTAQNGPIQGCDLFSGRWVFDNITYPLYEEGQCSFMLRDYACEKYGRKDFKYQNWRWQPHGCELPRFNATALLEKIRGKKLVFVGDSLNKNQWTSMLCLIESSISPYTSKSVTQNGNLFTFQATEYNATIGFYWSPLLVESNCDDPETHRVRDRIFSVTSIEKHAIHWNDADILVFDSFMWWLEPTMRILWGSIGSPDGIYKRVEMRLRRFEMALNTWSNWLEFNINRTKTKFWDEKKNCYNETEPIFKEDYWGISTERDMMQVAESALEKLETRGIKFQYLNITHLSDYRKDAHPSIYRRFQEPPSEEQLKDPTSYSDCVHWCLPGVPDIWNQILYSYIINS
;
A
#
# COMPACT_ATOMS: atom_id res chain seq x y z
N MET A 1 -0.84 -40.21 -66.08
CA MET A 1 -0.89 -39.48 -64.78
C MET A 1 0.40 -38.66 -64.57
N GLY A 2 0.89 -37.92 -65.59
CA GLY A 2 2.16 -37.19 -65.50
C GLY A 2 2.04 -35.66 -65.32
N GLY A 3 0.95 -35.06 -65.80
CA GLY A 3 0.73 -33.61 -65.72
C GLY A 3 0.32 -33.16 -64.31
N GLU A 4 -0.64 -33.85 -63.71
CA GLU A 4 -1.22 -33.47 -62.41
C GLU A 4 -0.19 -33.54 -61.29
N LEU A 5 0.53 -34.66 -61.12
CA LEU A 5 1.54 -34.77 -60.06
C LEU A 5 2.65 -33.71 -60.18
N HIS A 6 3.05 -33.35 -61.40
CA HIS A 6 4.02 -32.27 -61.63
C HIS A 6 3.41 -30.88 -61.39
N SER A 7 2.10 -30.71 -61.58
CA SER A 7 1.36 -29.53 -61.14
C SER A 7 1.24 -29.46 -59.62
N THR A 8 0.83 -30.52 -58.93
CA THR A 8 0.69 -30.54 -57.46
C THR A 8 2.04 -30.37 -56.77
N ILE A 9 3.11 -31.01 -57.26
CA ILE A 9 4.47 -30.79 -56.74
C ILE A 9 4.92 -29.36 -57.01
N LYS A 10 4.65 -28.77 -58.18
CA LYS A 10 4.91 -27.34 -58.41
C LYS A 10 4.09 -26.45 -57.48
N THR A 11 2.82 -26.75 -57.25
CA THR A 11 1.96 -26.01 -56.31
C THR A 11 2.51 -26.12 -54.88
N TYR A 12 2.92 -27.29 -54.41
CA TYR A 12 3.53 -27.43 -53.09
C TYR A 12 4.94 -26.82 -53.00
N LEU A 13 5.75 -26.85 -54.06
CA LEU A 13 7.05 -26.17 -54.08
C LEU A 13 6.88 -24.65 -54.11
N ILE A 14 5.91 -24.15 -54.88
CA ILE A 14 5.53 -22.73 -54.91
C ILE A 14 4.96 -22.32 -53.55
N ILE A 15 4.09 -23.10 -52.92
CA ILE A 15 3.58 -22.84 -51.56
C ILE A 15 4.71 -22.89 -50.54
N ALA A 16 5.65 -23.84 -50.63
CA ALA A 16 6.81 -23.89 -49.74
C ALA A 16 7.76 -22.71 -49.95
N LEU A 17 7.95 -22.25 -51.20
CA LEU A 17 8.67 -21.03 -51.53
C LEU A 17 7.91 -19.77 -51.10
N PHE A 18 6.58 -19.77 -51.13
CA PHE A 18 5.73 -18.67 -50.67
C PHE A 18 5.75 -18.59 -49.14
N ILE A 19 5.68 -19.73 -48.44
CA ILE A 19 5.79 -19.81 -46.98
C ILE A 19 7.21 -19.44 -46.55
N THR A 20 8.27 -19.93 -47.19
CA THR A 20 9.64 -19.54 -46.83
C THR A 20 9.93 -18.07 -47.19
N ALA A 21 9.42 -17.55 -48.31
CA ALA A 21 9.46 -16.12 -48.62
C ALA A 21 8.65 -15.29 -47.61
N CYS A 22 7.44 -15.71 -47.24
CA CYS A 22 6.63 -15.05 -46.21
C CYS A 22 7.39 -15.04 -44.88
N CYS A 23 7.88 -16.17 -44.40
CA CYS A 23 8.70 -16.25 -43.19
C CYS A 23 9.94 -15.35 -43.26
N LEU A 24 10.64 -15.27 -44.40
CA LEU A 24 11.77 -14.36 -44.60
C LEU A 24 11.35 -12.87 -44.62
N THR A 25 10.16 -12.54 -45.15
CA THR A 25 9.61 -11.18 -45.08
C THR A 25 9.08 -10.81 -43.69
N PHE A 26 8.59 -11.77 -42.90
CA PHE A 26 8.22 -11.58 -41.50
C PHE A 26 9.45 -11.51 -40.57
N TYR A 27 10.55 -12.19 -40.91
CA TYR A 27 11.84 -12.04 -40.22
C TYR A 27 12.58 -10.74 -40.57
N ASN A 28 12.20 -10.03 -41.64
CA ASN A 28 12.88 -8.80 -42.10
C ASN A 28 11.90 -7.67 -42.50
N ARG A 29 10.80 -7.49 -41.76
CA ARG A 29 10.04 -6.24 -41.74
C ARG A 29 9.58 -5.89 -40.31
N PRO A 30 9.76 -4.63 -39.86
CA PRO A 30 9.23 -4.21 -38.57
C PRO A 30 7.70 -4.19 -38.60
N ILE A 31 7.08 -4.72 -37.55
CA ILE A 31 5.62 -4.72 -37.39
C ILE A 31 5.15 -3.26 -37.28
N THR A 32 4.26 -2.87 -38.18
CA THR A 32 3.51 -1.61 -38.12
C THR A 32 2.06 -1.94 -38.50
N PHE A 33 1.13 -1.70 -37.57
CA PHE A 33 -0.28 -2.00 -37.76
C PHE A 33 -1.00 -0.85 -38.49
N GLU A 34 -1.87 -1.22 -39.42
CA GLU A 34 -3.04 -0.44 -39.86
C GLU A 34 -4.23 -1.37 -39.72
N GLU A 35 -5.33 -0.87 -39.17
CA GLU A 35 -6.66 -1.43 -39.44
C GLU A 35 -7.57 -0.30 -39.93
N ASN A 36 -8.37 -0.58 -40.95
CA ASN A 36 -9.18 0.42 -41.62
C ASN A 36 -10.42 0.78 -40.78
N GLN A 37 -10.53 2.04 -40.37
CA GLN A 37 -11.81 2.64 -40.03
C GLN A 37 -12.28 3.55 -41.17
N ASN A 38 -13.51 3.33 -41.68
CA ASN A 38 -14.43 4.31 -42.30
C ASN A 38 -15.62 3.58 -42.98
N LEU A 39 -16.85 4.10 -43.02
CA LEU A 39 -17.40 5.37 -42.52
C LEU A 39 -18.92 5.23 -42.29
N LEU A 40 -19.43 5.91 -41.27
CA LEU A 40 -20.77 6.53 -41.07
C LEU A 40 -20.71 7.08 -39.63
N ASP A 41 -19.89 8.12 -39.39
CA ASP A 41 -20.24 9.54 -39.55
C ASP A 41 -21.16 9.97 -38.38
N ASP A 42 -20.70 10.80 -37.45
CA ASP A 42 -20.46 12.23 -37.72
C ASP A 42 -18.99 12.73 -37.51
N SER A 43 -18.41 13.33 -38.56
CA SER A 43 -17.49 14.48 -38.55
C SER A 43 -16.20 14.55 -37.68
N ASN A 44 -15.63 13.48 -37.12
CA ASN A 44 -14.42 13.62 -36.26
C ASN A 44 -13.30 12.55 -36.29
N ARG A 45 -13.18 11.72 -37.35
CA ARG A 45 -12.07 10.72 -37.42
C ARG A 45 -10.73 11.33 -37.85
N GLY A 46 -9.76 11.35 -36.92
CA GLY A 46 -8.38 11.74 -37.17
C GLY A 46 -7.47 10.61 -37.67
N CYS A 47 -6.44 10.95 -38.43
CA CYS A 47 -5.37 10.05 -38.88
C CYS A 47 -4.60 9.44 -37.68
N ASN A 48 -4.20 8.17 -37.78
CA ASN A 48 -3.31 7.55 -36.79
C ASN A 48 -1.86 8.05 -36.97
N LEU A 49 -1.52 9.12 -36.27
CA LEU A 49 -0.22 9.79 -36.36
C LEU A 49 0.96 8.90 -35.93
N PHE A 50 0.71 7.80 -35.22
CA PHE A 50 1.74 6.97 -34.57
C PHE A 50 2.12 5.71 -35.36
N SER A 51 1.42 5.37 -36.45
CA SER A 51 1.80 4.28 -37.36
C SER A 51 2.37 4.84 -38.66
N GLY A 52 3.56 4.38 -39.06
CA GLY A 52 4.33 5.07 -40.09
C GLY A 52 5.77 4.58 -40.22
N LYS A 53 6.67 5.45 -40.70
CA LYS A 53 8.11 5.19 -40.86
C LYS A 53 8.93 6.48 -40.77
N TRP A 54 10.20 6.34 -40.40
CA TRP A 54 11.18 7.42 -40.57
C TRP A 54 11.61 7.54 -42.04
N VAL A 55 11.71 8.76 -42.55
CA VAL A 55 12.12 9.10 -43.93
C VAL A 55 13.25 10.12 -43.88
N TYR A 56 14.32 9.89 -44.66
CA TYR A 56 15.43 10.84 -44.79
C TYR A 56 15.01 11.99 -45.72
N ASP A 57 15.12 13.21 -45.22
CA ASP A 57 14.68 14.46 -45.84
C ASP A 57 15.64 15.58 -45.43
N ASP A 58 16.75 15.70 -46.16
CA ASP A 58 17.81 16.66 -45.87
C ASP A 58 17.44 18.13 -46.19
N LYS A 59 16.34 18.33 -46.93
CA LYS A 59 15.77 19.63 -47.29
C LYS A 59 14.80 20.17 -46.25
N SER A 60 13.85 19.36 -45.78
CA SER A 60 12.79 19.86 -44.88
C SER A 60 13.14 19.69 -43.40
N HIS A 61 14.12 18.83 -43.08
CA HIS A 61 14.54 18.54 -41.70
C HIS A 61 16.04 18.83 -41.45
N PRO A 62 16.46 19.06 -40.19
CA PRO A 62 15.58 19.36 -39.07
C PRO A 62 14.83 20.68 -39.33
N GLN A 63 13.58 20.78 -38.87
CA GLN A 63 12.73 21.94 -39.18
C GLN A 63 13.24 23.25 -38.55
N TYR A 64 14.09 23.13 -37.53
CA TYR A 64 14.95 24.15 -36.92
C TYR A 64 16.38 23.61 -36.88
N ASN A 65 17.42 24.45 -36.96
CA ASN A 65 18.79 24.02 -36.67
C ASN A 65 19.00 24.04 -35.14
N ASP A 66 19.64 23.01 -34.56
CA ASP A 66 19.86 22.90 -33.10
C ASP A 66 20.76 24.01 -32.54
N THR A 67 21.54 24.66 -33.42
CA THR A 67 22.36 25.83 -33.10
C THR A 67 21.76 27.17 -33.54
N GLN A 68 20.52 27.19 -34.06
CA GLN A 68 19.72 28.41 -34.26
C GLN A 68 18.71 28.67 -33.14
N CYS A 69 18.13 27.62 -32.58
CA CYS A 69 17.09 27.74 -31.58
C CYS A 69 17.68 28.29 -30.27
N SER A 70 17.24 29.47 -29.83
CA SER A 70 17.69 30.08 -28.58
C SER A 70 17.16 29.35 -27.35
N PHE A 71 16.12 28.52 -27.52
CA PHE A 71 15.49 27.70 -26.48
C PHE A 71 15.96 26.23 -26.45
N MET A 72 16.97 25.85 -27.24
CA MET A 72 17.50 24.48 -27.29
C MET A 72 18.45 24.20 -26.11
N PHE A 73 18.07 23.29 -25.19
CA PHE A 73 18.99 22.85 -24.14
C PHE A 73 20.19 22.09 -24.71
N GLU A 74 21.34 22.31 -24.08
CA GLU A 74 22.64 21.78 -24.46
C GLU A 74 22.69 20.26 -24.55
N GLU A 75 21.97 19.59 -23.65
CA GLU A 75 21.80 18.14 -23.55
C GLU A 75 21.17 17.50 -24.81
N TYR A 76 20.50 18.29 -25.67
CA TYR A 76 19.96 17.83 -26.97
C TYR A 76 20.74 18.38 -28.18
N ALA A 77 21.56 19.43 -28.00
CA ALA A 77 22.27 20.16 -29.04
C ALA A 77 23.54 19.43 -29.53
N CYS A 78 23.37 18.21 -30.06
CA CYS A 78 24.49 17.32 -30.35
C CYS A 78 25.49 17.91 -31.37
N GLU A 79 25.04 18.73 -32.35
CA GLU A 79 25.97 19.38 -33.29
C GLU A 79 26.87 20.39 -32.57
N LYS A 80 26.29 21.21 -31.68
CA LYS A 80 27.05 22.16 -30.84
C LYS A 80 28.15 21.43 -30.07
N TYR A 81 27.81 20.26 -29.52
CA TYR A 81 28.72 19.41 -28.75
C TYR A 81 29.55 18.42 -29.59
N GLY A 82 29.74 18.72 -30.88
CA GLY A 82 30.76 18.09 -31.71
C GLY A 82 30.38 16.75 -32.34
N ARG A 83 29.11 16.34 -32.27
CA ARG A 83 28.59 15.21 -33.04
C ARG A 83 28.59 15.54 -34.53
N LYS A 84 29.41 14.85 -35.33
CA LYS A 84 29.62 15.18 -36.76
C LYS A 84 28.71 14.40 -37.72
N ASP A 85 28.04 13.35 -37.26
CA ASP A 85 27.14 12.49 -38.05
C ASP A 85 25.71 13.06 -38.14
N LEU A 86 25.59 14.34 -38.51
CA LEU A 86 24.34 15.14 -38.55
C LEU A 86 23.19 14.57 -39.39
N LYS A 87 23.44 13.48 -40.13
CA LYS A 87 22.42 12.69 -40.84
C LYS A 87 21.28 12.22 -39.94
N TYR A 88 21.46 12.11 -38.63
CA TYR A 88 20.36 11.78 -37.71
C TYR A 88 19.28 12.90 -37.64
N GLN A 89 19.66 14.18 -37.73
CA GLN A 89 18.72 15.32 -37.73
C GLN A 89 17.83 15.36 -38.98
N LYS A 90 18.26 14.68 -40.04
CA LYS A 90 17.62 14.69 -41.36
C LYS A 90 16.50 13.66 -41.50
N TRP A 91 16.09 12.99 -40.43
CA TRP A 91 14.97 12.05 -40.46
C TRP A 91 13.69 12.71 -39.98
N ARG A 92 12.59 12.50 -40.72
CA ARG A 92 11.24 12.91 -40.33
C ARG A 92 10.33 11.71 -40.20
N TRP A 93 9.37 11.77 -39.27
CA TRP A 93 8.30 10.79 -39.24
C TRP A 93 7.33 11.02 -40.40
N GLN A 94 6.93 9.93 -41.04
CA GLN A 94 5.88 9.87 -42.05
C GLN A 94 4.83 8.88 -41.53
N PRO A 95 3.70 9.37 -40.98
CA PRO A 95 2.54 8.52 -40.74
C PRO A 95 2.10 7.87 -42.06
N ARG A 96 1.45 6.72 -41.96
CA ARG A 96 1.17 5.87 -43.11
C ARG A 96 -0.04 6.36 -43.90
N ASP A 97 -1.13 6.70 -43.21
CA ASP A 97 -2.39 7.21 -43.78
C ASP A 97 -2.37 8.70 -44.17
N CYS A 98 -1.44 9.50 -43.61
CA CYS A 98 -1.42 10.94 -43.84
C CYS A 98 0.00 11.54 -43.78
N ASP A 99 0.21 12.64 -44.50
CA ASP A 99 1.32 13.53 -44.23
C ASP A 99 1.10 14.29 -42.93
N LEU A 100 2.13 14.36 -42.07
CA LEU A 100 2.13 15.37 -41.02
C LEU A 100 2.12 16.75 -41.70
N PRO A 101 1.16 17.63 -41.39
CA PRO A 101 1.23 19.00 -41.88
C PRO A 101 2.52 19.61 -41.34
N ARG A 102 3.35 20.18 -42.22
CA ARG A 102 4.61 20.82 -41.80
C ARG A 102 4.30 21.80 -40.68
N PHE A 103 5.04 21.71 -39.58
CA PHE A 103 4.77 22.56 -38.43
C PHE A 103 4.97 24.02 -38.82
N ASN A 104 3.98 24.85 -38.45
CA ASN A 104 3.98 26.28 -38.67
C ASN A 104 3.66 26.95 -37.34
N GLY A 105 4.68 27.50 -36.68
CA GLY A 105 4.56 28.10 -35.36
C GLY A 105 3.48 29.17 -35.29
N ALA A 106 3.44 30.12 -36.23
CA ALA A 106 2.40 31.16 -36.23
C ALA A 106 0.97 30.56 -36.24
N SER A 107 0.71 29.58 -37.11
CA SER A 107 -0.59 28.90 -37.20
C SER A 107 -0.91 28.04 -35.97
N PHE A 108 0.11 27.51 -35.30
CA PHE A 108 -0.05 26.79 -34.03
C PHE A 108 -0.39 27.77 -32.89
N MET A 109 0.38 28.87 -32.78
CA MET A 109 0.17 29.92 -31.79
C MET A 109 -1.21 30.59 -31.93
N GLU A 110 -1.73 30.80 -33.14
CA GLU A 110 -3.11 31.25 -33.36
C GLU A 110 -4.15 30.25 -32.82
N LYS A 111 -3.95 28.94 -32.98
CA LYS A 111 -4.88 27.91 -32.47
C LYS A 111 -4.89 27.79 -30.94
N ILE A 112 -3.82 28.24 -30.28
CA ILE A 112 -3.72 28.34 -28.82
C ILE A 112 -3.80 29.80 -28.30
N ARG A 113 -4.20 30.76 -29.14
CA ARG A 113 -4.44 32.16 -28.74
C ARG A 113 -5.41 32.21 -27.57
N GLY A 114 -4.99 32.80 -26.45
CA GLY A 114 -5.79 32.87 -25.21
C GLY A 114 -5.85 31.58 -24.39
N LYS A 115 -4.99 30.58 -24.65
CA LYS A 115 -5.02 29.26 -23.99
C LYS A 115 -3.70 28.88 -23.32
N LYS A 116 -3.80 27.94 -22.37
CA LYS A 116 -2.70 27.33 -21.62
C LYS A 116 -2.58 25.85 -21.99
N LEU A 117 -1.47 25.47 -22.64
CA LEU A 117 -1.12 24.07 -22.94
C LEU A 117 0.07 23.66 -22.06
N ILE A 118 0.02 22.49 -21.43
CA ILE A 118 1.12 22.03 -20.55
C ILE A 118 1.46 20.56 -20.80
N PHE A 119 2.75 20.29 -21.04
CA PHE A 119 3.35 18.95 -20.93
C PHE A 119 3.72 18.70 -19.47
N VAL A 120 3.45 17.51 -18.93
CA VAL A 120 3.66 17.18 -17.51
C VAL A 120 4.34 15.82 -17.42
N GLY A 121 5.59 15.76 -16.96
CA GLY A 121 6.25 14.46 -16.88
C GLY A 121 7.77 14.49 -16.80
N ASP A 122 8.39 13.47 -17.38
CA ASP A 122 9.82 13.20 -17.26
C ASP A 122 10.68 13.91 -18.32
N SER A 123 11.99 13.65 -18.25
CA SER A 123 12.99 14.00 -19.27
C SER A 123 12.53 13.90 -20.72
N LEU A 124 11.65 12.96 -21.06
CA LEU A 124 11.22 12.73 -22.43
C LEU A 124 10.10 13.69 -22.85
N ASN A 125 9.16 14.04 -21.98
CA ASN A 125 8.29 15.21 -22.16
C ASN A 125 9.09 16.52 -22.21
N LYS A 126 10.14 16.71 -21.38
CA LYS A 126 11.02 17.89 -21.46
C LYS A 126 11.64 18.01 -22.87
N ASN A 127 12.12 16.90 -23.41
CA ASN A 127 12.68 16.85 -24.75
C ASN A 127 11.62 17.16 -25.82
N GLN A 128 10.39 16.63 -25.69
CA GLN A 128 9.29 16.89 -26.61
C GLN A 128 8.86 18.38 -26.62
N TRP A 129 8.72 19.00 -25.44
CA TRP A 129 8.41 20.43 -25.31
C TRP A 129 9.53 21.32 -25.87
N THR A 130 10.80 21.01 -25.58
CA THR A 130 11.95 21.73 -26.15
C THR A 130 11.90 21.73 -27.67
N SER A 131 11.60 20.57 -28.28
CA SER A 131 11.45 20.48 -29.74
C SER A 131 10.29 21.33 -30.27
N LEU A 132 9.17 21.41 -29.53
CA LEU A 132 8.03 22.27 -29.90
C LEU A 132 8.40 23.76 -29.88
N LEU A 133 9.17 24.22 -28.89
CA LEU A 133 9.60 25.63 -28.84
C LEU A 133 10.50 26.00 -30.02
N CYS A 134 11.46 25.14 -30.39
CA CYS A 134 12.34 25.41 -31.54
C CYS A 134 11.59 25.39 -32.88
N LEU A 135 10.56 24.52 -33.01
CA LEU A 135 9.63 24.52 -34.14
C LEU A 135 8.80 25.83 -34.23
N ILE A 136 8.45 26.43 -33.08
CA ILE A 136 7.75 27.70 -33.02
C ILE A 136 8.69 28.87 -33.32
N GLU A 137 9.86 28.93 -32.68
CA GLU A 137 10.80 30.04 -32.78
C GLU A 137 11.27 30.27 -34.21
N SER A 138 11.60 29.19 -34.92
CA SER A 138 11.99 29.17 -36.34
C SER A 138 10.86 29.56 -37.31
N SER A 139 9.62 29.61 -36.82
CA SER A 139 8.41 29.93 -37.61
C SER A 139 7.80 31.31 -37.31
N ILE A 140 8.30 32.05 -36.31
CA ILE A 140 7.76 33.36 -35.92
C ILE A 140 8.86 34.45 -35.93
N PRO A 141 8.55 35.71 -36.27
CA PRO A 141 9.55 36.76 -36.43
C PRO A 141 10.53 36.89 -35.25
N SER A 142 11.75 37.37 -35.54
CA SER A 142 12.75 37.71 -34.52
C SER A 142 12.44 39.02 -33.80
N SER A 143 11.58 39.87 -34.37
CA SER A 143 11.04 41.07 -33.71
C SER A 143 9.86 40.76 -32.78
N SER A 144 9.23 39.58 -32.91
CA SER A 144 8.11 39.19 -32.05
C SER A 144 8.60 38.98 -30.62
N SER A 145 7.99 39.68 -29.66
CA SER A 145 8.36 39.55 -28.25
C SER A 145 7.99 38.16 -27.72
N LYS A 146 9.01 37.31 -27.65
CA LYS A 146 8.95 35.89 -27.29
C LYS A 146 10.00 35.58 -26.24
N SER A 147 9.62 34.89 -25.17
CA SER A 147 10.51 34.53 -24.07
C SER A 147 10.10 33.19 -23.45
N VAL A 148 11.07 32.50 -22.84
CA VAL A 148 10.79 31.44 -21.87
C VAL A 148 11.03 32.03 -20.48
N ILE A 149 10.05 31.89 -19.61
CA ILE A 149 10.16 32.23 -18.18
C ILE A 149 10.04 30.90 -17.42
N GLN A 150 11.04 30.59 -16.60
CA GLN A 150 11.01 29.42 -15.73
C GLN A 150 10.53 29.85 -14.34
N GLU A 151 9.41 29.29 -13.89
CA GLU A 151 8.84 29.49 -12.56
C GLU A 151 8.95 28.16 -11.79
N GLY A 152 10.14 27.92 -11.25
CA GLY A 152 10.52 26.67 -10.59
C GLY A 152 10.45 25.48 -11.56
N ASN A 153 9.47 24.60 -11.36
CA ASN A 153 9.26 23.39 -12.15
C ASN A 153 8.51 23.63 -13.47
N LEU A 154 7.86 24.80 -13.63
CA LEU A 154 7.11 25.16 -14.83
C LEU A 154 7.95 26.07 -15.74
N PHE A 155 8.30 25.59 -16.92
CA PHE A 155 8.89 26.41 -17.97
C PHE A 155 7.78 26.92 -18.90
N THR A 156 7.45 28.20 -18.83
CA THR A 156 6.40 28.82 -19.66
C THR A 156 7.02 29.59 -20.81
N PHE A 157 6.75 29.17 -22.05
CA PHE A 157 6.98 30.00 -23.21
C PHE A 157 5.83 31.00 -23.38
N HIS A 158 6.17 32.29 -23.42
CA HIS A 158 5.27 33.40 -23.67
C HIS A 158 5.49 33.95 -25.08
N ALA A 159 4.42 34.08 -25.85
CA ALA A 159 4.41 34.86 -27.09
C ALA A 159 3.39 35.99 -26.93
N ILE A 160 3.86 37.22 -26.65
CA ILE A 160 3.00 38.32 -26.18
C ILE A 160 1.95 38.69 -27.25
N GLU A 161 2.34 38.70 -28.52
CA GLU A 161 1.48 38.96 -29.69
C GLU A 161 0.33 37.95 -29.85
N TYR A 162 0.48 36.76 -29.26
CA TYR A 162 -0.48 35.65 -29.35
C TYR A 162 -1.29 35.46 -28.06
N ASN A 163 -0.93 36.14 -26.96
CA ASN A 163 -1.55 35.98 -25.63
C ASN A 163 -1.77 34.50 -25.27
N ALA A 164 -0.74 33.68 -25.44
CA ALA A 164 -0.78 32.23 -25.34
C ALA A 164 0.44 31.70 -24.58
N THR A 165 0.27 30.60 -23.86
CA THR A 165 1.32 30.00 -23.03
C THR A 165 1.50 28.51 -23.29
N ILE A 166 2.76 28.09 -23.39
CA ILE A 166 3.16 26.68 -23.54
C ILE A 166 4.07 26.30 -22.39
N GLY A 167 3.50 25.58 -21.42
CA GLY A 167 4.21 25.04 -20.28
C GLY A 167 4.88 23.70 -20.56
N PHE A 168 6.04 23.47 -19.96
CA PHE A 168 6.43 22.14 -19.52
C PHE A 168 6.59 22.14 -18.00
N TYR A 169 5.88 21.25 -17.33
CA TYR A 169 5.96 20.99 -15.91
C TYR A 169 6.74 19.71 -15.66
N TRP A 170 7.89 19.84 -15.01
CA TRP A 170 8.72 18.69 -14.69
C TRP A 170 8.14 17.92 -13.48
N SER A 171 7.83 16.64 -13.71
CA SER A 171 7.32 15.67 -12.75
C SER A 171 7.57 14.24 -13.26
N PRO A 172 8.77 13.67 -13.06
CA PRO A 172 9.21 12.46 -13.76
C PRO A 172 8.47 11.17 -13.37
N PHE A 173 7.56 11.29 -12.39
CA PHE A 173 6.73 10.21 -11.87
C PHE A 173 5.23 10.52 -11.91
N LEU A 174 4.81 11.68 -12.47
CA LEU A 174 3.48 12.32 -12.39
C LEU A 174 3.05 12.73 -10.98
N VAL A 175 3.01 11.75 -10.09
CA VAL A 175 3.01 11.98 -8.65
C VAL A 175 4.37 12.58 -8.25
N GLU A 176 4.44 13.21 -7.09
CA GLU A 176 5.65 13.93 -6.65
C GLU A 176 6.86 13.00 -6.46
N SER A 177 8.08 13.51 -6.61
CA SER A 177 9.34 12.76 -6.50
C SER A 177 10.52 13.61 -5.99
N ASN A 178 11.58 13.01 -5.43
CA ASN A 178 12.82 13.77 -5.15
C ASN A 178 13.52 14.18 -6.43
N ASN A 179 13.12 13.57 -7.54
CA ASN A 179 13.54 13.87 -8.87
C ASN A 179 12.72 15.02 -9.48
N ASP A 180 11.75 15.63 -8.77
CA ASP A 180 10.87 16.72 -9.24
C ASP A 180 11.60 18.04 -9.53
N ASP A 181 12.88 18.19 -9.17
CA ASP A 181 13.63 19.37 -9.57
C ASP A 181 14.23 19.13 -10.97
N PRO A 182 13.82 19.87 -12.02
CA PRO A 182 14.36 19.68 -13.38
C PRO A 182 15.87 19.94 -13.49
N MET A 183 16.49 20.58 -12.50
CA MET A 183 17.91 20.90 -12.42
C MET A 183 18.66 19.94 -11.47
N VAL A 184 18.01 19.48 -10.40
CA VAL A 184 18.55 18.51 -9.41
C VAL A 184 17.89 17.13 -9.52
N HIS A 185 17.60 16.68 -10.75
CA HIS A 185 16.86 15.43 -10.97
C HIS A 185 17.69 14.15 -10.75
N ARG A 186 19.03 14.17 -10.89
CA ARG A 186 19.87 12.95 -11.01
C ARG A 186 20.29 12.32 -9.68
N GLU A 187 19.31 11.88 -8.89
CA GLU A 187 19.58 11.17 -7.64
C GLU A 187 20.05 9.72 -7.85
N ARG A 188 20.95 9.27 -6.96
CA ARG A 188 21.36 7.86 -6.86
C ARG A 188 20.24 6.96 -6.31
N VAL A 189 19.20 7.57 -5.76
CA VAL A 189 18.07 6.94 -5.11
C VAL A 189 16.82 7.69 -5.54
N ARG A 190 16.13 7.20 -6.57
CA ARG A 190 14.86 7.77 -7.00
C ARG A 190 13.80 7.54 -5.94
N THR A 191 13.11 8.60 -5.55
CA THR A 191 12.11 8.60 -4.48
C THR A 191 10.78 9.14 -4.98
N VAL A 192 9.66 8.45 -4.72
CA VAL A 192 8.36 8.78 -5.32
C VAL A 192 7.23 8.81 -4.29
N ARG A 193 6.54 9.95 -4.19
CA ARG A 193 5.29 10.11 -3.43
C ARG A 193 4.10 9.53 -4.17
N ILE A 194 3.99 8.21 -4.13
CA ILE A 194 2.89 7.45 -4.71
C ILE A 194 1.51 8.11 -4.50
N HIS A 195 1.20 8.58 -3.29
CA HIS A 195 -0.10 9.18 -2.95
C HIS A 195 -0.09 10.71 -2.85
N SER A 196 0.69 11.41 -3.68
CA SER A 196 0.57 12.88 -3.75
C SER A 196 0.85 13.41 -5.13
N ILE A 197 -0.12 14.17 -5.66
CA ILE A 197 -0.04 14.81 -6.97
C ILE A 197 -0.56 16.26 -6.95
N GLU A 198 -1.19 16.68 -5.86
CA GLU A 198 -1.87 17.97 -5.69
C GLU A 198 -0.94 19.16 -5.91
N LYS A 199 0.33 19.08 -5.47
CA LYS A 199 1.34 20.12 -5.70
C LYS A 199 1.55 20.37 -7.20
N HIS A 200 1.60 19.30 -7.97
CA HIS A 200 1.80 19.32 -9.41
C HIS A 200 0.53 19.75 -10.11
N ALA A 201 -0.58 19.08 -9.78
CA ALA A 201 -1.88 19.33 -10.35
C ALA A 201 -2.32 20.79 -10.22
N ARG A 202 -2.03 21.48 -9.11
CA ARG A 202 -2.29 22.93 -8.94
C ARG A 202 -1.61 23.84 -9.97
N GLN A 203 -0.58 23.37 -10.67
CA GLN A 203 0.13 24.14 -11.70
C GLN A 203 -0.50 23.97 -13.09
N TRP A 204 -1.31 22.92 -13.27
CA TRP A 204 -1.80 22.48 -14.56
C TRP A 204 -3.30 22.13 -14.63
N ASN A 205 -4.03 22.14 -13.51
CA ASN A 205 -5.47 21.87 -13.44
C ASN A 205 -6.36 22.88 -14.16
N ASP A 206 -5.87 24.11 -14.34
CA ASP A 206 -6.52 25.19 -15.07
C ASP A 206 -6.32 25.11 -16.60
N ALA A 207 -5.40 24.28 -17.07
CA ALA A 207 -4.99 24.22 -18.48
C ALA A 207 -6.12 23.74 -19.40
N ASP A 208 -6.05 24.14 -20.67
CA ASP A 208 -7.01 23.73 -21.70
C ASP A 208 -6.56 22.43 -22.39
N ILE A 209 -5.25 22.13 -22.36
CA ILE A 209 -4.64 20.94 -22.96
C ILE A 209 -3.52 20.44 -22.04
N LEU A 210 -3.55 19.15 -21.70
CA LEU A 210 -2.59 18.45 -20.83
C LEU A 210 -2.01 17.21 -21.52
N ILE A 211 -0.70 17.01 -21.40
CA ILE A 211 0.03 15.91 -22.03
C ILE A 211 0.97 15.27 -21.00
N PHE A 212 0.62 14.08 -20.51
CA PHE A 212 1.32 13.38 -19.42
C PHE A 212 2.37 12.37 -19.90
N ASP A 213 3.47 12.17 -19.19
CA ASP A 213 4.33 10.98 -19.32
C ASP A 213 5.05 10.63 -18.00
N SER A 214 5.46 9.37 -17.86
CA SER A 214 6.18 8.84 -16.68
C SER A 214 6.53 7.37 -16.92
N PHE A 215 7.78 7.09 -17.30
CA PHE A 215 8.24 5.71 -17.43
C PHE A 215 9.72 5.47 -17.13
N VAL A 216 10.67 6.16 -17.80
CA VAL A 216 12.09 5.73 -17.74
C VAL A 216 12.65 5.78 -16.33
N TRP A 217 12.10 6.66 -15.51
CA TRP A 217 12.42 6.85 -14.11
C TRP A 217 11.96 5.69 -13.20
N TRP A 218 11.02 4.84 -13.62
CA TRP A 218 10.60 3.63 -12.91
C TRP A 218 11.45 2.39 -13.18
N THR A 219 12.40 2.45 -14.13
CA THR A 219 13.16 1.27 -14.58
C THR A 219 14.32 0.86 -13.66
N ASP A 220 14.51 1.53 -12.53
CA ASP A 220 15.53 1.16 -11.54
C ASP A 220 15.04 -0.04 -10.71
N PRO A 221 15.88 -1.06 -10.44
CA PRO A 221 15.46 -2.31 -9.78
C PRO A 221 15.07 -2.11 -8.30
N THR A 222 15.53 -1.02 -7.68
CA THR A 222 15.05 -0.58 -6.36
C THR A 222 14.74 0.90 -6.43
N MET A 223 13.62 1.30 -5.85
CA MET A 223 13.25 2.69 -5.68
C MET A 223 12.91 2.96 -4.22
N THR A 224 12.81 4.23 -3.86
CA THR A 224 12.26 4.66 -2.58
C THR A 224 10.86 5.19 -2.81
N LEU A 225 9.94 4.86 -1.92
CA LEU A 225 8.56 5.38 -1.94
C LEU A 225 8.41 6.34 -0.78
N LEU A 226 7.64 7.42 -0.98
CA LEU A 226 7.51 8.53 -0.03
C LEU A 226 6.06 8.79 0.38
N TRP A 227 5.74 8.62 1.65
CA TRP A 227 4.46 9.07 2.20
C TRP A 227 4.74 10.27 3.09
N GLY A 228 4.16 11.43 2.76
CA GLY A 228 4.59 12.76 3.25
C GLY A 228 5.50 13.51 2.27
N SER A 229 5.72 14.82 2.48
CA SER A 229 6.21 15.75 1.43
C SER A 229 7.73 15.82 1.27
N PHE A 230 8.23 16.19 0.07
CA PHE A 230 9.68 16.35 -0.15
C PHE A 230 10.29 17.42 0.75
N GLY A 231 11.42 17.08 1.37
CA GLY A 231 12.06 17.90 2.40
C GLY A 231 11.27 18.05 3.70
N SER A 232 10.11 17.41 3.85
CA SER A 232 9.27 17.51 5.04
C SER A 232 9.63 16.45 6.08
N SER A 233 9.50 16.82 7.35
CA SER A 233 9.81 16.00 8.53
C SER A 233 8.73 14.96 8.92
N ASP A 234 7.79 14.69 8.02
CA ASP A 234 6.76 13.64 8.07
C ASP A 234 6.82 12.76 6.80
N ALA A 235 8.00 12.57 6.21
CA ALA A 235 8.16 12.00 4.88
C ALA A 235 9.02 10.72 4.89
N ILE A 236 8.36 9.59 4.63
CA ILE A 236 8.92 8.23 4.79
C ILE A 236 9.73 7.75 3.59
N TYR A 237 11.04 7.65 3.70
CA TYR A 237 11.87 7.16 2.60
C TYR A 237 12.01 5.62 2.61
N LYS A 238 10.92 4.88 2.35
CA LYS A 238 10.95 3.40 2.31
C LYS A 238 11.58 2.88 1.01
N ARG A 239 12.74 2.23 1.08
CA ARG A 239 13.29 1.50 -0.08
C ARG A 239 12.49 0.21 -0.34
N VAL A 240 12.13 -0.01 -1.60
CA VAL A 240 11.44 -1.19 -2.10
C VAL A 240 12.15 -1.74 -3.34
N GLU A 241 12.00 -3.04 -3.59
CA GLU A 241 12.26 -3.60 -4.92
C GLU A 241 11.13 -3.18 -5.88
N MET A 242 11.47 -2.90 -7.13
CA MET A 242 10.49 -2.43 -8.12
C MET A 242 9.71 -3.59 -8.74
N GLY A 243 8.43 -3.67 -8.38
CA GLY A 243 7.41 -4.47 -9.04
C GLY A 243 6.23 -3.59 -9.47
N HIS A 244 5.35 -4.14 -10.32
CA HIS A 244 4.29 -3.37 -11.00
C HIS A 244 3.39 -2.57 -10.03
N ARG A 245 3.14 -3.11 -8.83
CA ARG A 245 2.31 -2.50 -7.77
C ARG A 245 2.68 -1.05 -7.43
N HIS A 246 3.96 -0.69 -7.48
CA HIS A 246 4.40 0.66 -7.10
C HIS A 246 4.20 1.69 -8.22
N TYR A 247 4.24 1.25 -9.48
CA TYR A 247 3.81 2.04 -10.64
C TYR A 247 2.28 2.23 -10.63
N GLU A 248 1.57 1.12 -10.38
CA GLU A 248 0.11 1.05 -10.28
C GLU A 248 -0.46 1.99 -9.21
N MET A 249 0.02 1.94 -7.97
CA MET A 249 -0.48 2.83 -6.90
C MET A 249 -0.27 4.33 -7.21
N ALA A 250 0.75 4.69 -8.00
CA ALA A 250 0.99 6.06 -8.42
C ALA A 250 0.09 6.49 -9.58
N LEU A 251 -0.14 5.60 -10.56
CA LEU A 251 -1.12 5.83 -11.61
C LEU A 251 -2.55 5.91 -11.06
N ASN A 252 -2.90 5.11 -10.05
CA ASN A 252 -4.19 5.21 -9.36
C ASN A 252 -4.35 6.61 -8.74
N THR A 253 -3.37 7.06 -7.95
CA THR A 253 -3.39 8.43 -7.37
C THR A 253 -3.52 9.52 -8.45
N TRP A 254 -2.88 9.35 -9.60
CA TRP A 254 -3.04 10.25 -10.75
C TRP A 254 -4.46 10.20 -11.36
N SER A 255 -5.05 9.02 -11.56
CA SER A 255 -6.41 8.87 -12.10
C SER A 255 -7.48 9.36 -11.14
N ASP A 256 -7.36 9.02 -9.86
CA ASP A 256 -8.29 9.40 -8.79
C ASP A 256 -8.34 10.94 -8.68
N TRP A 257 -7.16 11.58 -8.72
CA TRP A 257 -7.07 13.04 -8.73
C TRP A 257 -7.72 13.64 -9.99
N LEU A 258 -7.43 13.11 -11.18
CA LEU A 258 -8.00 13.60 -12.45
C LEU A 258 -9.53 13.46 -12.49
N GLU A 259 -10.09 12.36 -11.99
CA GLU A 259 -11.53 12.11 -11.95
C GLU A 259 -12.24 13.09 -11.01
N ILE A 260 -11.66 13.37 -9.84
CA ILE A 260 -12.23 14.31 -8.88
C ILE A 260 -12.13 15.78 -9.34
N ASN A 261 -11.10 16.15 -10.12
CA ASN A 261 -10.73 17.57 -10.30
C ASN A 261 -10.77 18.13 -11.73
N ILE A 262 -10.75 17.33 -12.81
CA ILE A 262 -10.69 17.87 -14.19
C ILE A 262 -12.06 17.96 -14.86
N ASN A 263 -12.39 19.17 -15.33
CA ASN A 263 -13.56 19.40 -16.19
C ASN A 263 -13.32 18.86 -17.61
N ARG A 264 -13.81 17.63 -17.86
CA ARG A 264 -13.76 16.90 -19.14
C ARG A 264 -14.39 17.63 -20.34
N THR A 265 -15.16 18.70 -20.13
CA THR A 265 -15.73 19.54 -21.21
C THR A 265 -14.83 20.71 -21.61
N LYS A 266 -13.94 21.16 -20.72
CA LYS A 266 -13.01 22.27 -20.95
C LYS A 266 -11.64 21.76 -21.42
N THR A 267 -11.10 20.78 -20.71
CA THR A 267 -9.69 20.39 -20.78
C THR A 267 -9.51 19.10 -21.56
N LYS A 268 -8.58 19.08 -22.53
CA LYS A 268 -8.22 17.86 -23.27
C LYS A 268 -6.99 17.19 -22.66
N LEU A 269 -7.12 15.89 -22.38
CA LEU A 269 -6.06 15.07 -21.77
C LEU A 269 -5.41 14.14 -22.81
N PHE A 270 -4.10 13.98 -22.70
CA PHE A 270 -3.29 13.03 -23.48
C PHE A 270 -2.24 12.39 -22.56
N PHE A 271 -1.78 11.19 -22.92
CA PHE A 271 -0.71 10.46 -22.21
C PHE A 271 0.27 9.86 -23.24
N HIS A 272 1.57 10.04 -23.02
CA HIS A 272 2.65 9.55 -23.87
C HIS A 272 3.11 8.15 -23.40
N CYS A 273 3.39 7.25 -24.34
CA CYS A 273 3.60 5.83 -24.02
C CYS A 273 5.08 5.43 -23.82
N ILE A 274 5.30 4.19 -23.42
CA ILE A 274 6.59 3.65 -22.95
C ILE A 274 7.66 3.63 -24.07
N PRO A 275 8.83 4.28 -23.88
CA PRO A 275 9.95 4.25 -24.81
C PRO A 275 10.99 3.17 -24.47
N SER A 276 11.70 2.68 -25.50
CA SER A 276 12.65 1.56 -25.39
C SER A 276 14.08 2.00 -25.02
N LEU A 277 14.65 1.40 -23.95
CA LEU A 277 16.06 1.58 -23.57
C LEU A 277 16.96 0.47 -24.15
N SER A 278 18.27 0.70 -24.17
CA SER A 278 19.28 -0.26 -24.65
C SER A 278 20.57 -0.17 -23.83
N CYS A 279 20.66 -0.93 -22.72
CA CYS A 279 21.86 -1.02 -21.87
C CYS A 279 21.94 -2.38 -21.13
N TYR A 280 23.09 -2.72 -20.53
CA TYR A 280 23.49 -4.14 -20.30
C TYR A 280 24.30 -4.36 -19.00
N THR A 281 23.82 -5.20 -18.05
CA THR A 281 24.49 -5.41 -16.74
C THR A 281 24.41 -6.84 -16.14
N ARG A 282 25.41 -7.15 -15.28
CA ARG A 282 25.66 -8.39 -14.50
C ARG A 282 26.49 -8.01 -13.24
N LYS A 283 26.56 -8.75 -12.12
CA LYS A 283 26.05 -10.08 -11.74
C LYS A 283 25.83 -10.16 -10.20
N THR A 284 24.82 -10.89 -9.74
CA THR A 284 24.80 -11.58 -8.42
C THR A 284 24.44 -13.06 -8.63
N ASN A 285 24.77 -13.94 -7.67
CA ASN A 285 25.04 -15.35 -7.99
C ASN A 285 23.85 -16.31 -8.19
N HIS A 286 22.61 -15.83 -8.36
CA HIS A 286 21.54 -16.64 -8.98
C HIS A 286 21.57 -16.63 -10.52
N LYS A 287 22.34 -15.73 -11.16
CA LYS A 287 22.32 -15.53 -12.62
C LYS A 287 22.94 -16.66 -13.48
N TRP A 288 23.62 -17.66 -12.91
CA TRP A 288 24.29 -18.70 -13.73
C TRP A 288 23.40 -19.90 -14.11
N ILE A 289 22.25 -20.09 -13.44
CA ILE A 289 21.25 -21.08 -13.88
C ILE A 289 20.33 -20.45 -14.92
N TYR A 290 19.82 -19.23 -14.66
CA TYR A 290 18.87 -18.58 -15.56
C TYR A 290 19.46 -18.16 -16.92
N GLU A 291 20.68 -17.61 -16.97
CA GLU A 291 21.29 -17.19 -18.25
C GLU A 291 21.76 -18.36 -19.12
N VAL A 292 22.04 -19.53 -18.54
CA VAL A 292 22.28 -20.76 -19.31
C VAL A 292 20.96 -21.33 -19.83
N LEU A 293 19.89 -21.30 -19.02
CA LEU A 293 18.58 -21.83 -19.43
C LEU A 293 17.88 -20.97 -20.49
N THR A 294 18.01 -19.65 -20.50
CA THR A 294 17.32 -18.80 -21.51
C THR A 294 17.96 -18.86 -22.90
N ASP A 295 19.30 -18.91 -22.99
CA ASP A 295 20.00 -19.09 -24.27
C ASP A 295 19.75 -20.50 -24.84
N GLN A 296 19.73 -21.52 -23.96
CA GLN A 296 19.21 -22.84 -24.29
C GLN A 296 17.74 -22.79 -24.72
N TYR A 297 16.87 -21.96 -24.15
CA TYR A 297 15.44 -21.93 -24.51
C TYR A 297 15.18 -21.49 -25.96
N HIS A 298 15.96 -20.53 -26.48
CA HIS A 298 15.87 -20.12 -27.89
C HIS A 298 16.46 -21.17 -28.83
N HIS A 299 17.60 -21.77 -28.48
CA HIS A 299 18.13 -22.91 -29.21
C HIS A 299 17.18 -24.13 -29.17
N PHE A 300 16.51 -24.39 -28.04
CA PHE A 300 15.58 -25.49 -27.84
C PHE A 300 14.25 -25.25 -28.57
N ARG A 301 13.76 -24.01 -28.68
CA ARG A 301 12.64 -23.67 -29.59
C ARG A 301 13.04 -23.84 -31.06
N SER A 302 14.26 -23.46 -31.45
CA SER A 302 14.76 -23.71 -32.81
C SER A 302 14.90 -25.22 -33.09
N LEU A 303 15.45 -25.98 -32.13
CA LEU A 303 15.59 -27.43 -32.21
C LEU A 303 14.24 -28.14 -32.22
N LEU A 304 13.26 -27.71 -31.40
CA LEU A 304 11.90 -28.23 -31.40
C LEU A 304 11.16 -27.91 -32.70
N CYS A 305 11.37 -26.73 -33.29
CA CYS A 305 10.80 -26.40 -34.58
C CYS A 305 11.45 -27.24 -35.70
N PHE A 306 12.77 -27.44 -35.66
CA PHE A 306 13.45 -28.39 -36.54
C PHE A 306 13.01 -29.84 -36.30
N LEU A 307 12.76 -30.26 -35.06
CA LEU A 307 12.22 -31.57 -34.73
C LEU A 307 10.80 -31.72 -35.28
N PHE A 308 9.92 -30.75 -35.06
CA PHE A 308 8.56 -30.77 -35.61
C PHE A 308 8.57 -30.76 -37.14
N VAL A 309 9.42 -29.95 -37.78
CA VAL A 309 9.54 -29.93 -39.25
C VAL A 309 10.13 -31.23 -39.78
N THR A 310 11.15 -31.81 -39.15
CA THR A 310 11.73 -33.10 -39.58
C THR A 310 10.82 -34.28 -39.26
N ILE A 311 10.06 -34.26 -38.16
CA ILE A 311 9.02 -35.25 -37.83
C ILE A 311 7.81 -35.10 -38.75
N PHE A 312 7.45 -33.89 -39.17
CA PHE A 312 6.36 -33.63 -40.12
C PHE A 312 6.76 -34.02 -41.56
N ILE A 313 8.00 -33.76 -41.97
CA ILE A 313 8.55 -34.26 -43.23
C ILE A 313 8.67 -35.80 -43.18
N ALA A 314 9.17 -36.37 -42.08
CA ALA A 314 9.25 -37.82 -41.90
C ALA A 314 7.86 -38.47 -41.86
N SER A 315 6.85 -37.84 -41.23
CA SER A 315 5.48 -38.36 -41.23
C SER A 315 4.82 -38.24 -42.60
N LEU A 316 5.14 -37.22 -43.40
CA LEU A 316 4.75 -37.15 -44.82
C LEU A 316 5.42 -38.25 -45.67
N PHE A 317 6.68 -38.60 -45.39
CA PHE A 317 7.34 -39.75 -46.03
C PHE A 317 6.81 -41.11 -45.53
N LEU A 318 6.45 -41.24 -44.26
CA LEU A 318 5.92 -42.48 -43.66
C LEU A 318 4.43 -42.71 -44.00
N THR A 319 3.62 -41.65 -44.12
CA THR A 319 2.21 -41.76 -44.56
C THR A 319 2.05 -42.07 -46.06
N GLY A 320 3.16 -42.03 -46.83
CA GLY A 320 3.23 -42.70 -48.13
C GLY A 320 3.23 -44.24 -48.07
N GLY A 321 3.31 -44.83 -46.87
CA GLY A 321 3.47 -46.27 -46.66
C GLY A 321 2.31 -46.97 -45.93
N HIS A 322 1.56 -47.79 -46.68
CA HIS A 322 0.78 -48.96 -46.23
C HIS A 322 -0.42 -48.79 -45.26
N ARG A 323 -1.60 -48.90 -45.89
CA ARG A 323 -2.85 -49.56 -45.46
C ARG A 323 -2.85 -50.50 -44.22
N GLN A 324 -3.97 -50.36 -43.48
CA GLN A 324 -4.99 -51.38 -43.11
C GLN A 324 -5.13 -51.95 -41.67
N ASN A 325 -6.43 -52.11 -41.33
CA ASN A 325 -7.10 -53.06 -40.43
C ASN A 325 -7.09 -52.87 -38.90
N GLN A 326 -8.21 -52.33 -38.40
CA GLN A 326 -9.12 -52.93 -37.39
C GLN A 326 -8.56 -53.99 -36.40
N ASN A 327 -8.76 -53.76 -35.09
CA ASN A 327 -9.94 -54.29 -34.39
C ASN A 327 -10.09 -53.82 -32.92
N HIS A 328 -11.27 -54.06 -32.33
CA HIS A 328 -11.57 -53.87 -30.90
C HIS A 328 -10.78 -54.83 -29.98
N THR A 329 -10.45 -54.39 -28.77
CA THR A 329 -11.00 -54.96 -27.51
C THR A 329 -10.61 -54.14 -26.27
N THR A 330 -11.32 -54.35 -25.17
CA THR A 330 -11.12 -53.72 -23.85
C THR A 330 -10.47 -54.68 -22.86
N ARG A 331 -9.49 -54.21 -22.06
CA ARG A 331 -9.55 -54.24 -20.57
C ARG A 331 -8.30 -53.69 -19.85
N ASP A 332 -8.59 -52.89 -18.81
CA ASP A 332 -7.99 -52.86 -17.46
C ASP A 332 -6.49 -52.62 -17.18
N GLN A 333 -6.28 -51.92 -16.05
CA GLN A 333 -5.10 -51.89 -15.17
C GLN A 333 -3.71 -51.52 -15.73
N ARG A 334 -3.35 -50.23 -15.56
CA ARG A 334 -2.74 -49.77 -14.29
C ARG A 334 -2.73 -48.24 -14.20
N VAL A 335 -3.35 -47.70 -13.14
CA VAL A 335 -3.28 -46.27 -12.83
C VAL A 335 -1.88 -45.93 -12.29
N ARG A 336 -1.23 -44.95 -12.92
CA ARG A 336 -0.17 -44.14 -12.34
C ARG A 336 -0.19 -42.78 -13.06
N ASN A 337 -1.15 -41.94 -12.68
CA ASN A 337 -1.30 -40.59 -13.20
C ASN A 337 -0.77 -39.60 -12.17
N ASP A 338 0.01 -38.64 -12.63
CA ASP A 338 0.56 -37.56 -11.82
C ASP A 338 -0.52 -36.50 -11.53
N GLU A 339 -0.61 -36.02 -10.29
CA GLU A 339 -1.63 -35.05 -9.87
C GLU A 339 -1.21 -33.58 -10.09
N GLU A 340 -1.08 -33.14 -11.35
CA GLU A 340 -1.26 -31.72 -11.68
C GLU A 340 -2.75 -31.42 -11.90
N HIS A 341 -3.50 -31.28 -10.81
CA HIS A 341 -4.89 -30.83 -10.86
C HIS A 341 -4.97 -29.33 -11.16
N ASN A 342 -5.50 -28.98 -12.34
CA ASN A 342 -5.98 -27.63 -12.65
C ASN A 342 -6.99 -27.19 -11.57
N LYS A 343 -6.68 -26.11 -10.83
CA LYS A 343 -7.57 -25.56 -9.80
C LYS A 343 -8.69 -24.75 -10.46
N CYS A 344 -9.90 -25.31 -10.47
CA CYS A 344 -11.10 -24.57 -10.87
C CYS A 344 -11.35 -23.36 -9.96
N ASN A 345 -11.62 -22.19 -10.55
CA ASN A 345 -12.04 -21.02 -9.79
C ASN A 345 -13.57 -21.01 -9.60
N LEU A 346 -14.02 -21.46 -8.43
CA LEU A 346 -15.46 -21.54 -8.08
C LEU A 346 -16.19 -20.18 -8.15
N PHE A 347 -15.47 -19.06 -8.07
CA PHE A 347 -16.02 -17.70 -8.01
C PHE A 347 -16.02 -16.98 -9.38
N SER A 348 -15.46 -17.60 -10.42
CA SER A 348 -15.47 -17.08 -11.80
C SER A 348 -16.33 -17.97 -12.68
N GLY A 349 -17.37 -17.41 -13.29
CA GLY A 349 -18.46 -18.16 -13.87
C GLY A 349 -19.62 -17.28 -14.30
N LYS A 350 -20.80 -17.89 -14.50
CA LYS A 350 -22.03 -17.20 -14.89
C LYS A 350 -23.27 -17.77 -14.23
N TRP A 351 -24.33 -16.96 -14.15
CA TRP A 351 -25.67 -17.43 -13.78
C TRP A 351 -26.34 -18.13 -14.97
N VAL A 352 -26.92 -19.30 -14.71
CA VAL A 352 -27.65 -20.14 -15.69
C VAL A 352 -29.04 -20.42 -15.14
N TYR A 353 -30.07 -20.28 -15.97
CA TYR A 353 -31.44 -20.61 -15.60
C TYR A 353 -31.67 -22.12 -15.73
N ASP A 354 -32.10 -22.75 -14.65
CA ASP A 354 -32.27 -24.20 -14.48
C ASP A 354 -33.52 -24.45 -13.62
N ASN A 355 -34.67 -24.62 -14.28
CA ASN A 355 -35.95 -24.89 -13.61
C ASN A 355 -36.23 -26.40 -13.42
N GLU A 356 -35.26 -27.27 -13.74
CA GLU A 356 -35.37 -28.73 -13.53
C GLU A 356 -34.66 -29.17 -12.24
N SER A 357 -33.49 -28.61 -11.96
CA SER A 357 -32.64 -28.98 -10.83
C SER A 357 -32.56 -27.94 -9.72
N TYR A 358 -32.98 -26.70 -9.96
CA TYR A 358 -33.13 -25.67 -8.92
C TYR A 358 -34.63 -25.40 -8.64
N PRO A 359 -35.00 -24.97 -7.42
CA PRO A 359 -34.13 -24.70 -6.27
C PRO A 359 -33.54 -25.99 -5.66
N LEU A 360 -32.60 -25.84 -4.74
CA LEU A 360 -32.14 -26.97 -3.92
C LEU A 360 -33.14 -27.36 -2.80
N TYR A 361 -34.07 -26.46 -2.44
CA TYR A 361 -35.18 -26.71 -1.50
C TYR A 361 -36.33 -25.70 -1.71
N LYS A 362 -37.58 -26.01 -1.30
CA LYS A 362 -38.73 -25.09 -1.35
C LYS A 362 -38.99 -24.41 -0.01
N GLU A 363 -39.67 -23.26 -0.01
CA GLU A 363 -39.87 -22.44 1.19
C GLU A 363 -40.64 -23.18 2.30
N GLN A 364 -41.86 -23.68 2.03
CA GLN A 364 -42.63 -24.43 3.04
C GLN A 364 -42.07 -25.82 3.38
N GLN A 365 -40.94 -26.22 2.77
CA GLN A 365 -40.22 -27.45 3.14
C GLN A 365 -39.13 -27.20 4.19
N CYS A 366 -38.75 -25.94 4.47
CA CYS A 366 -37.79 -25.63 5.52
C CYS A 366 -38.49 -25.17 6.80
N SER A 367 -38.39 -25.95 7.88
CA SER A 367 -39.03 -25.62 9.17
C SER A 367 -38.29 -24.52 9.93
N PHE A 368 -37.01 -24.30 9.62
CA PHE A 368 -36.16 -23.29 10.28
C PHE A 368 -36.33 -21.86 9.75
N MET A 369 -37.08 -21.63 8.66
CA MET A 369 -37.12 -20.33 8.00
C MET A 369 -37.97 -19.30 8.76
N PRO A 370 -37.42 -18.13 9.13
CA PRO A 370 -38.16 -17.12 9.86
C PRO A 370 -38.93 -16.20 8.89
N GLY A 371 -40.08 -15.67 9.34
CA GLY A 371 -41.03 -14.94 8.47
C GLY A 371 -40.52 -13.64 7.85
N ASP A 372 -39.39 -13.11 8.30
CA ASP A 372 -38.67 -12.00 7.66
C ASP A 372 -38.11 -12.35 6.28
N LEU A 373 -37.95 -13.65 5.95
CA LEU A 373 -37.35 -14.12 4.69
C LEU A 373 -38.30 -14.98 3.82
N THR A 374 -39.52 -15.26 4.29
CA THR A 374 -40.52 -16.10 3.60
C THR A 374 -41.31 -15.29 2.55
N CYS A 375 -40.67 -14.91 1.46
CA CYS A 375 -41.18 -13.88 0.57
C CYS A 375 -42.44 -14.27 -0.20
N GLU A 376 -42.67 -15.55 -0.48
CA GLU A 376 -43.96 -15.98 -1.02
C GLU A 376 -45.08 -15.87 0.01
N GLN A 377 -44.86 -16.32 1.24
CA GLN A 377 -45.85 -16.20 2.32
C GLN A 377 -46.18 -14.72 2.62
N ASN A 378 -45.25 -13.81 2.31
CA ASN A 378 -45.43 -12.36 2.36
C ASN A 378 -45.95 -11.74 1.04
N GLY A 379 -46.32 -12.55 0.04
CA GLY A 379 -47.10 -12.13 -1.14
C GLY A 379 -46.35 -12.04 -2.49
N ARG A 380 -45.08 -12.44 -2.58
CA ARG A 380 -44.33 -12.43 -3.86
C ARG A 380 -44.88 -13.48 -4.83
N LYS A 381 -44.96 -13.15 -6.13
CA LYS A 381 -45.58 -14.01 -7.18
C LYS A 381 -44.68 -14.31 -8.37
N ASP A 382 -43.67 -13.48 -8.58
CA ASP A 382 -42.61 -13.65 -9.55
C ASP A 382 -41.55 -14.60 -9.00
N LEU A 383 -41.64 -15.87 -9.37
CA LEU A 383 -40.90 -16.98 -8.76
C LEU A 383 -39.89 -17.59 -9.73
N ASN A 384 -39.33 -16.75 -10.62
CA ASN A 384 -38.31 -17.16 -11.58
C ASN A 384 -36.89 -17.01 -11.03
N TYR A 385 -36.70 -16.27 -9.94
CA TYR A 385 -35.37 -15.92 -9.43
C TYR A 385 -34.69 -17.07 -8.68
N GLN A 386 -35.44 -18.05 -8.18
CA GLN A 386 -34.91 -19.21 -7.46
C GLN A 386 -34.43 -20.34 -8.39
N PHE A 387 -34.70 -20.22 -9.70
CA PHE A 387 -34.23 -21.15 -10.74
C PHE A 387 -32.85 -20.78 -11.31
N TRP A 388 -32.21 -19.70 -10.84
CA TRP A 388 -30.84 -19.36 -11.26
C TRP A 388 -29.81 -20.11 -10.43
N ARG A 389 -28.93 -20.84 -11.11
CA ARG A 389 -27.75 -21.50 -10.53
C ARG A 389 -26.45 -20.89 -11.03
N TRP A 390 -25.42 -20.92 -10.20
CA TRP A 390 -24.07 -20.52 -10.60
C TRP A 390 -23.37 -21.65 -11.35
N GLN A 391 -22.67 -21.30 -12.42
CA GLN A 391 -21.87 -22.19 -13.25
C GLN A 391 -20.45 -21.61 -13.33
N PRO A 392 -19.46 -22.15 -12.59
CA PRO A 392 -18.07 -21.78 -12.77
C PRO A 392 -17.59 -22.08 -14.20
N HIS A 393 -16.57 -21.36 -14.67
CA HIS A 393 -16.03 -21.55 -16.02
C HIS A 393 -15.23 -22.85 -16.16
N ASP A 394 -14.42 -23.19 -15.17
CA ASP A 394 -13.46 -24.30 -15.27
C ASP A 394 -14.02 -25.66 -14.79
N CYS A 395 -15.17 -25.68 -14.12
CA CYS A 395 -15.80 -26.88 -13.58
C CYS A 395 -17.29 -26.72 -13.25
N ASP A 396 -17.98 -27.85 -13.12
CA ASP A 396 -19.33 -27.90 -12.57
C ASP A 396 -19.33 -27.91 -11.04
N LEU A 397 -20.31 -27.25 -10.41
CA LEU A 397 -20.55 -27.41 -8.98
C LEU A 397 -21.20 -28.79 -8.71
N PRO A 398 -20.68 -29.59 -7.76
CA PRO A 398 -21.31 -30.84 -7.39
C PRO A 398 -22.68 -30.59 -6.74
N ARG A 399 -23.69 -31.37 -7.15
CA ARG A 399 -25.05 -31.26 -6.58
C ARG A 399 -25.02 -31.50 -5.07
N PHE A 400 -25.59 -30.56 -4.31
CA PHE A 400 -25.56 -30.63 -2.84
C PHE A 400 -26.24 -31.91 -2.32
N ASN A 401 -25.60 -32.55 -1.33
CA ASN A 401 -26.09 -33.76 -0.67
C ASN A 401 -25.99 -33.55 0.85
N ALA A 402 -27.14 -33.46 1.52
CA ALA A 402 -27.21 -33.14 2.94
C ALA A 402 -26.52 -34.19 3.83
N THR A 403 -26.80 -35.48 3.60
CA THR A 403 -26.17 -36.59 4.33
C THR A 403 -24.65 -36.58 4.16
N ALA A 404 -24.14 -36.38 2.94
CA ALA A 404 -22.71 -36.31 2.68
C ALA A 404 -22.04 -35.11 3.37
N PHE A 405 -22.71 -33.96 3.45
CA PHE A 405 -22.23 -32.81 4.21
C PHE A 405 -22.23 -33.08 5.72
N MET A 406 -23.30 -33.67 6.26
CA MET A 406 -23.41 -34.03 7.67
C MET A 406 -22.33 -35.04 8.09
N GLU A 407 -21.97 -36.01 7.24
CA GLU A 407 -20.82 -36.90 7.48
C GLU A 407 -19.48 -36.14 7.49
N HIS A 408 -19.28 -35.15 6.61
CA HIS A 408 -18.07 -34.32 6.63
C HIS A 408 -17.96 -33.45 7.90
N ILE A 409 -19.07 -33.08 8.53
CA ILE A 409 -19.11 -32.38 9.83
C ILE A 409 -19.39 -33.28 11.04
N ARG A 410 -19.36 -34.61 10.88
CA ARG A 410 -19.51 -35.57 11.99
C ARG A 410 -18.46 -35.32 13.06
N GLY A 411 -18.89 -35.18 14.32
CA GLY A 411 -18.02 -34.90 15.46
C GLY A 411 -17.48 -33.46 15.57
N LYS A 412 -18.04 -32.49 14.83
CA LYS A 412 -17.47 -31.14 14.68
C LYS A 412 -18.47 -30.02 14.99
N ARG A 413 -17.94 -28.88 15.42
CA ARG A 413 -18.67 -27.59 15.52
C ARG A 413 -18.44 -26.74 14.29
N LEU A 414 -19.51 -26.42 13.56
CA LEU A 414 -19.55 -25.44 12.47
C LEU A 414 -20.18 -24.14 13.00
N VAL A 415 -19.42 -23.05 13.04
CA VAL A 415 -19.86 -21.76 13.59
C VAL A 415 -19.76 -20.66 12.54
N PHE A 416 -20.90 -20.06 12.22
CA PHE A 416 -21.04 -18.83 11.45
C PHE A 416 -20.93 -17.63 12.42
N VAL A 417 -20.13 -16.62 12.08
CA VAL A 417 -19.84 -15.46 12.93
C VAL A 417 -19.92 -14.18 12.11
N GLY A 418 -20.81 -13.24 12.48
CA GLY A 418 -20.84 -11.94 11.83
C GLY A 418 -22.18 -11.20 11.94
N ASP A 419 -22.57 -10.55 10.84
CA ASP A 419 -23.76 -9.72 10.72
C ASP A 419 -25.00 -10.49 10.19
N SER A 420 -26.07 -9.75 9.85
CA SER A 420 -27.33 -10.34 9.37
C SER A 420 -27.20 -11.11 8.05
N LEU A 421 -26.17 -10.85 7.24
CA LEU A 421 -25.91 -11.58 5.99
C LEU A 421 -25.34 -12.97 6.27
N ASN A 422 -24.49 -13.09 7.30
CA ASN A 422 -23.96 -14.39 7.73
C ASN A 422 -25.02 -15.19 8.52
N ARG A 423 -25.96 -14.53 9.22
CA ARG A 423 -27.23 -15.15 9.68
C ARG A 423 -28.05 -15.69 8.49
N ASN A 424 -28.16 -14.95 7.39
CA ASN A 424 -28.87 -15.40 6.18
C ASN A 424 -28.17 -16.64 5.55
N GLN A 425 -26.84 -16.65 5.51
CA GLN A 425 -26.06 -17.80 5.05
C GLN A 425 -26.27 -19.05 5.93
N TRP A 426 -26.22 -18.90 7.26
CA TRP A 426 -26.51 -19.96 8.22
C TRP A 426 -27.94 -20.52 8.06
N MET A 427 -28.95 -19.67 7.93
CA MET A 427 -30.33 -20.11 7.65
C MET A 427 -30.43 -20.89 6.33
N SER A 428 -29.73 -20.45 5.28
CA SER A 428 -29.69 -21.19 4.01
C SER A 428 -29.00 -22.56 4.16
N MET A 429 -28.01 -22.68 5.05
CA MET A 429 -27.35 -23.96 5.35
C MET A 429 -28.29 -24.90 6.12
N LEU A 430 -29.05 -24.41 7.10
CA LEU A 430 -30.04 -25.23 7.82
C LEU A 430 -31.08 -25.82 6.88
N CYS A 431 -31.68 -25.00 6.00
CA CYS A 431 -32.68 -25.48 5.06
C CYS A 431 -32.13 -26.45 3.99
N LEU A 432 -30.86 -26.29 3.58
CA LEU A 432 -30.17 -27.28 2.73
C LEU A 432 -29.98 -28.62 3.45
N LEU A 433 -29.82 -28.60 4.77
CA LEU A 433 -29.58 -29.75 5.63
C LEU A 433 -30.84 -30.35 6.27
N GLU A 434 -32.01 -29.73 6.12
CA GLU A 434 -33.31 -30.15 6.69
C GLU A 434 -33.55 -31.65 6.53
N SER A 435 -33.31 -32.21 5.34
CA SER A 435 -33.49 -33.64 5.02
C SER A 435 -32.55 -34.60 5.76
N ALA A 436 -31.51 -34.10 6.43
CA ALA A 436 -30.54 -34.84 7.23
C ALA A 436 -30.49 -34.37 8.71
N ILE A 437 -31.33 -33.41 9.10
CA ILE A 437 -31.49 -32.96 10.49
C ILE A 437 -32.70 -33.70 11.09
N PRO A 438 -32.55 -34.43 12.22
CA PRO A 438 -33.68 -35.13 12.82
C PRO A 438 -34.78 -34.16 13.30
N PRO A 439 -36.08 -34.48 13.13
CA PRO A 439 -37.19 -33.64 13.62
C PRO A 439 -37.23 -33.42 15.15
N SER A 440 -36.39 -34.13 15.91
CA SER A 440 -36.17 -33.93 17.34
C SER A 440 -35.16 -32.81 17.66
N SER A 441 -34.33 -32.39 16.70
CA SER A 441 -33.38 -31.29 16.87
C SER A 441 -34.13 -29.96 16.99
N ARG A 442 -33.84 -29.20 18.06
CA ARG A 442 -34.48 -27.92 18.36
C ARG A 442 -33.45 -26.80 18.42
N LEU A 443 -33.84 -25.62 17.96
CA LEU A 443 -33.04 -24.41 18.10
C LEU A 443 -32.87 -24.05 19.58
N LEU A 444 -31.62 -23.97 20.02
CA LEU A 444 -31.22 -23.44 21.31
C LEU A 444 -30.69 -22.02 21.12
N ILE A 445 -31.11 -21.07 21.95
CA ILE A 445 -30.66 -19.68 21.92
C ILE A 445 -29.98 -19.37 23.25
N GLN A 446 -28.74 -18.90 23.21
CA GLN A 446 -27.90 -18.61 24.37
C GLN A 446 -27.22 -17.24 24.18
N GLN A 447 -27.80 -16.19 24.76
CA GLN A 447 -27.35 -14.80 24.61
C GLN A 447 -27.28 -14.37 23.13
N GLN A 448 -26.08 -14.36 22.54
CA GLN A 448 -25.78 -13.94 21.17
C GLN A 448 -25.65 -15.14 20.20
N GLN A 449 -25.78 -16.37 20.71
CA GLN A 449 -25.46 -17.62 20.03
C GLN A 449 -26.72 -18.45 19.76
N TYR A 450 -26.87 -18.93 18.54
CA TYR A 450 -27.95 -19.77 18.04
C TYR A 450 -27.37 -21.12 17.66
N ILE A 451 -27.92 -22.22 18.18
CA ILE A 451 -27.33 -23.57 18.07
C ILE A 451 -28.37 -24.57 17.61
N ILE A 452 -28.11 -25.25 16.48
CA ILE A 452 -28.79 -26.50 16.12
C ILE A 452 -27.87 -27.68 16.49
N PRO A 453 -28.19 -28.47 17.52
CA PRO A 453 -27.51 -29.73 17.79
C PRO A 453 -28.05 -30.83 16.87
N VAL A 454 -27.17 -31.67 16.32
CA VAL A 454 -27.54 -32.82 15.48
C VAL A 454 -26.94 -34.10 16.09
N PRO A 455 -27.63 -34.75 17.06
CA PRO A 455 -27.04 -35.81 17.89
C PRO A 455 -26.54 -37.02 17.10
N GLU A 456 -27.25 -37.43 16.04
CA GLU A 456 -26.89 -38.58 15.19
C GLU A 456 -25.54 -38.42 14.48
N TYR A 457 -25.08 -37.18 14.29
CA TYR A 457 -23.78 -36.84 13.72
C TYR A 457 -22.79 -36.34 14.77
N ASN A 458 -23.18 -36.25 16.04
CA ASN A 458 -22.40 -35.59 17.11
C ASN A 458 -21.87 -34.20 16.66
N ALA A 459 -22.72 -33.42 16.01
CA ALA A 459 -22.36 -32.18 15.34
C ALA A 459 -23.22 -31.00 15.81
N THR A 460 -22.71 -29.78 15.67
CA THR A 460 -23.48 -28.54 15.87
C THR A 460 -23.34 -27.61 14.67
N ILE A 461 -24.44 -26.95 14.34
CA ILE A 461 -24.51 -25.92 13.30
C ILE A 461 -24.96 -24.62 14.00
N GLU A 462 -24.06 -23.67 14.12
CA GLU A 462 -24.17 -22.54 15.04
C GLU A 462 -24.06 -21.20 14.30
N PHE A 463 -24.77 -20.17 14.78
CA PHE A 463 -24.55 -18.77 14.40
C PHE A 463 -24.30 -17.92 15.64
N TYR A 464 -23.35 -16.98 15.55
CA TYR A 464 -23.00 -16.05 16.61
C TYR A 464 -23.10 -14.61 16.11
N TRP A 465 -23.95 -13.80 16.75
CA TRP A 465 -24.12 -12.38 16.43
C TRP A 465 -22.88 -11.59 16.86
N SER A 466 -22.12 -11.10 15.88
CA SER A 466 -20.95 -10.25 16.09
C SER A 466 -20.74 -9.35 14.86
N PRO A 467 -21.63 -8.37 14.63
CA PRO A 467 -21.75 -7.67 13.36
C PRO A 467 -20.49 -6.91 12.93
N MET A 468 -19.64 -6.54 13.90
CA MET A 468 -18.38 -5.80 13.69
C MET A 468 -17.15 -6.58 14.21
N LEU A 469 -17.32 -7.88 14.51
CA LEU A 469 -16.36 -8.84 15.13
C LEU A 469 -15.85 -8.47 16.53
N VAL A 470 -15.39 -7.23 16.73
CA VAL A 470 -15.05 -6.65 18.04
C VAL A 470 -16.31 -6.26 18.83
N GLU A 471 -16.15 -5.94 20.11
CA GLU A 471 -17.23 -5.56 21.03
C GLU A 471 -17.80 -4.18 20.70
N THR A 472 -19.13 -4.07 20.72
CA THR A 472 -19.87 -2.84 20.38
C THR A 472 -21.08 -2.61 21.27
N ASN A 473 -21.67 -1.41 21.20
CA ASN A 473 -23.02 -1.17 21.74
C ASN A 473 -24.15 -1.77 20.87
N CYS A 474 -23.83 -2.50 19.81
CA CYS A 474 -24.75 -3.17 18.89
C CYS A 474 -24.69 -4.71 19.01
N ASP A 475 -24.00 -5.26 20.01
CA ASP A 475 -23.87 -6.71 20.20
C ASP A 475 -25.17 -7.40 20.68
N ASP A 476 -26.28 -6.67 20.89
CA ASP A 476 -27.57 -7.26 21.26
C ASP A 476 -28.40 -7.61 20.00
N PRO A 477 -28.67 -8.88 19.68
CA PRO A 477 -29.39 -9.26 18.46
C PRO A 477 -30.86 -8.79 18.43
N VAL A 478 -31.42 -8.27 19.52
CA VAL A 478 -32.78 -7.72 19.61
C VAL A 478 -32.77 -6.19 19.73
N HIS A 479 -31.81 -5.61 20.45
CA HIS A 479 -31.76 -4.18 20.81
C HIS A 479 -30.59 -3.39 20.19
N HIS A 480 -30.10 -3.82 19.02
CA HIS A 480 -28.93 -3.25 18.32
C HIS A 480 -29.12 -1.87 17.63
N ASN A 481 -30.34 -1.32 17.52
CA ASN A 481 -30.59 -0.13 16.70
C ASN A 481 -30.20 1.19 17.40
N SER A 482 -28.91 1.38 17.67
CA SER A 482 -28.37 2.66 18.14
C SER A 482 -28.28 3.70 17.01
N GLN A 483 -28.45 4.98 17.35
CA GLN A 483 -28.14 6.08 16.44
C GLN A 483 -26.62 6.29 16.33
N ASN A 484 -25.88 6.15 17.43
CA ASN A 484 -24.41 6.27 17.48
C ASN A 484 -23.79 4.89 17.73
N ARG A 485 -22.96 4.38 16.81
CA ARG A 485 -22.27 3.10 16.96
C ARG A 485 -20.99 3.30 17.77
N THR A 486 -20.86 2.61 18.91
CA THR A 486 -19.66 2.66 19.75
C THR A 486 -18.91 1.33 19.68
N VAL A 487 -17.64 1.37 19.30
CA VAL A 487 -16.80 0.21 18.93
C VAL A 487 -15.56 0.17 19.81
N ARG A 488 -15.38 -0.93 20.57
CA ARG A 488 -14.19 -1.18 21.40
C ARG A 488 -13.13 -1.89 20.56
N ILE A 489 -12.35 -1.10 19.83
CA ILE A 489 -11.56 -1.59 18.69
C ILE A 489 -10.52 -2.68 19.03
N SER A 490 -10.00 -2.69 20.26
CA SER A 490 -9.03 -3.67 20.75
C SER A 490 -9.67 -4.86 21.50
N ALA A 491 -11.01 -4.93 21.60
CA ALA A 491 -11.72 -5.89 22.42
C ALA A 491 -12.52 -6.89 21.57
N ILE A 492 -11.99 -8.09 21.39
CA ILE A 492 -12.66 -9.22 20.71
C ILE A 492 -12.95 -10.41 21.66
N LYS A 493 -12.38 -10.39 22.87
CA LYS A 493 -12.33 -11.54 23.80
C LYS A 493 -13.72 -12.02 24.25
N LYS A 494 -14.65 -11.10 24.55
CA LYS A 494 -16.04 -11.43 24.97
C LYS A 494 -16.75 -12.29 23.93
N HIS A 495 -16.55 -12.01 22.64
CA HIS A 495 -17.11 -12.79 21.55
C HIS A 495 -16.30 -14.07 21.32
N ALA A 496 -14.97 -13.95 21.24
CA ALA A 496 -14.10 -15.03 20.82
C ALA A 496 -14.17 -16.29 21.70
N ARG A 497 -14.51 -16.16 22.98
CA ARG A 497 -14.74 -17.32 23.88
C ARG A 497 -15.80 -18.31 23.38
N HIS A 498 -16.77 -17.87 22.57
CA HIS A 498 -17.88 -18.71 22.07
C HIS A 498 -17.48 -19.55 20.83
N TRP A 499 -16.65 -18.98 19.96
CA TRP A 499 -16.13 -19.65 18.75
C TRP A 499 -14.75 -20.30 18.94
N THR A 500 -14.10 -20.09 20.09
CA THR A 500 -12.90 -20.81 20.50
C THR A 500 -13.15 -22.34 20.49
N ASN A 501 -12.15 -23.11 20.05
CA ASN A 501 -12.17 -24.57 19.86
C ASN A 501 -13.13 -25.11 18.79
N ALA A 502 -13.81 -24.27 18.00
CA ALA A 502 -14.59 -24.74 16.85
C ALA A 502 -13.72 -25.43 15.78
N ASP A 503 -14.34 -26.29 14.97
CA ASP A 503 -13.66 -27.06 13.92
C ASP A 503 -13.72 -26.35 12.57
N ILE A 504 -14.81 -25.61 12.33
CA ILE A 504 -15.03 -24.81 11.12
C ILE A 504 -15.59 -23.45 11.55
N LEU A 505 -14.92 -22.38 11.14
CA LEU A 505 -15.36 -21.00 11.35
C LEU A 505 -15.65 -20.32 10.01
N VAL A 506 -16.79 -19.65 9.90
CA VAL A 506 -17.19 -18.86 8.72
C VAL A 506 -17.49 -17.43 9.17
N PHE A 507 -16.54 -16.52 8.96
CA PHE A 507 -16.66 -15.11 9.36
C PHE A 507 -17.28 -14.24 8.26
N ASN A 508 -17.99 -13.17 8.62
CA ASN A 508 -18.16 -11.96 7.79
C ASN A 508 -18.20 -10.71 8.68
N SER A 509 -18.03 -9.52 8.09
CA SER A 509 -18.44 -8.25 8.69
C SER A 509 -18.42 -7.13 7.65
N TYR A 510 -19.58 -6.67 7.17
CA TYR A 510 -19.62 -5.60 6.15
C TYR A 510 -20.77 -4.60 6.35
N ALA A 511 -22.02 -5.05 6.40
CA ALA A 511 -23.21 -4.16 6.35
C ALA A 511 -23.36 -3.24 7.59
N TRP A 512 -22.53 -3.45 8.62
CA TRP A 512 -22.50 -2.65 9.84
C TRP A 512 -21.39 -1.59 9.86
N TRP A 513 -20.57 -1.51 8.81
CA TRP A 513 -19.63 -0.42 8.57
C TRP A 513 -20.17 0.57 7.54
N THR A 514 -20.81 0.07 6.47
CA THR A 514 -21.30 0.82 5.30
C THR A 514 -22.64 1.55 5.53
N VAL A 515 -22.76 2.33 6.60
CA VAL A 515 -23.97 3.13 6.90
C VAL A 515 -23.54 4.54 7.27
N ASP A 516 -24.32 5.55 6.83
CA ASP A 516 -24.10 6.98 7.10
C ASP A 516 -24.37 7.38 8.57
N LYS A 517 -23.65 6.73 9.49
CA LYS A 517 -23.64 6.99 10.94
C LYS A 517 -22.19 7.13 11.41
N PRO A 518 -21.84 8.17 12.18
CA PRO A 518 -20.50 8.30 12.74
C PRO A 518 -20.19 7.14 13.69
N ILE A 519 -18.93 6.71 13.71
CA ILE A 519 -18.43 5.67 14.61
C ILE A 519 -17.72 6.35 15.78
N THR A 520 -18.05 5.94 17.00
CA THR A 520 -17.32 6.31 18.22
C THR A 520 -16.38 5.17 18.60
N LEU A 521 -15.07 5.39 18.52
CA LEU A 521 -14.08 4.47 19.07
C LEU A 521 -14.02 4.62 20.60
N LEU A 522 -13.88 3.49 21.31
CA LEU A 522 -13.83 3.42 22.77
C LEU A 522 -12.60 2.64 23.24
N TRP A 523 -11.72 3.31 24.00
CA TRP A 523 -10.63 2.71 24.78
C TRP A 523 -11.04 2.62 26.25
N GLY A 524 -10.65 1.53 26.93
CA GLY A 524 -11.20 1.17 28.23
C GLY A 524 -12.53 0.41 28.12
N SER A 525 -13.39 0.50 29.13
CA SER A 525 -14.66 -0.24 29.25
C SER A 525 -15.87 0.70 29.30
N PHE A 526 -17.02 0.24 28.78
CA PHE A 526 -18.29 0.97 28.87
C PHE A 526 -18.59 1.36 30.32
N GLY A 527 -18.86 2.65 30.55
CA GLY A 527 -19.18 3.19 31.88
C GLY A 527 -17.99 3.37 32.84
N SER A 528 -16.75 3.12 32.43
CA SER A 528 -15.58 3.48 33.26
C SER A 528 -15.39 5.00 33.34
N LEU A 529 -14.84 5.49 34.46
CA LEU A 529 -14.43 6.89 34.60
C LEU A 529 -13.24 7.22 33.67
N ASP A 530 -12.32 6.26 33.50
CA ASP A 530 -11.13 6.40 32.65
C ASP A 530 -11.38 6.02 31.17
N ALA A 531 -12.64 5.97 30.73
CA ALA A 531 -13.01 5.57 29.37
C ALA A 531 -12.81 6.72 28.36
N ILE A 532 -11.98 6.49 27.34
CA ILE A 532 -11.74 7.47 26.27
C ILE A 532 -12.66 7.17 25.08
N TYR A 533 -13.51 8.14 24.72
CA TYR A 533 -14.39 8.09 23.55
C TYR A 533 -13.89 9.06 22.49
N LYS A 534 -13.79 8.63 21.23
CA LYS A 534 -13.51 9.53 20.10
C LYS A 534 -14.39 9.24 18.89
N ASN A 535 -15.02 10.28 18.35
CA ASN A 535 -15.81 10.19 17.13
C ASN A 535 -14.90 10.25 15.89
N VAL A 536 -15.21 9.42 14.89
CA VAL A 536 -14.61 9.41 13.55
C VAL A 536 -15.73 9.40 12.51
N THR A 537 -15.54 10.20 11.46
CA THR A 537 -16.50 10.41 10.36
C THR A 537 -16.35 9.38 9.23
N THR A 538 -15.19 8.73 9.12
CA THR A 538 -14.91 7.69 8.12
C THR A 538 -14.89 6.31 8.76
N TRP A 539 -15.51 5.32 8.11
CA TRP A 539 -15.61 3.94 8.61
C TRP A 539 -14.43 3.03 8.19
N LEU A 540 -13.65 3.40 7.17
CA LEU A 540 -12.50 2.64 6.64
C LEU A 540 -11.44 2.30 7.70
N ARG A 541 -10.87 3.29 8.38
CA ARG A 541 -9.83 3.08 9.40
C ARG A 541 -10.34 2.29 10.62
N PRO A 542 -11.55 2.54 11.15
CA PRO A 542 -12.19 1.64 12.12
C PRO A 542 -12.36 0.18 11.62
N PHE A 543 -12.67 -0.04 10.33
CA PHE A 543 -12.76 -1.39 9.77
C PHE A 543 -11.37 -2.06 9.69
N GLU A 544 -10.35 -1.36 9.19
CA GLU A 544 -8.96 -1.82 9.14
C GLU A 544 -8.47 -2.24 10.53
N MET A 545 -8.66 -1.40 11.55
CA MET A 545 -8.26 -1.71 12.94
C MET A 545 -9.02 -2.90 13.54
N ALA A 546 -10.28 -3.14 13.15
CA ALA A 546 -11.03 -4.33 13.58
C ALA A 546 -10.48 -5.60 12.92
N MET A 547 -10.07 -5.52 11.66
CA MET A 547 -9.40 -6.60 10.93
C MET A 547 -7.97 -6.84 11.45
N GLU A 548 -7.23 -5.79 11.87
CA GLU A 548 -5.99 -5.93 12.66
C GLU A 548 -6.26 -6.71 13.95
N THR A 549 -7.27 -6.35 14.76
CA THR A 549 -7.61 -7.05 16.01
C THR A 549 -8.03 -8.50 15.78
N TRP A 550 -8.87 -8.77 14.78
CA TRP A 550 -9.33 -10.12 14.43
C TRP A 550 -8.19 -11.03 13.95
N SER A 551 -7.34 -10.55 13.04
CA SER A 551 -6.21 -11.32 12.52
C SER A 551 -5.16 -11.61 13.59
N ASN A 552 -4.76 -10.60 14.38
CA ASN A 552 -3.84 -10.81 15.51
C ASN A 552 -4.41 -11.78 16.55
N TRP A 553 -5.73 -11.81 16.78
CA TRP A 553 -6.35 -12.80 17.66
C TRP A 553 -6.24 -14.23 17.10
N LEU A 554 -6.52 -14.43 15.81
CA LEU A 554 -6.41 -15.73 15.15
C LEU A 554 -4.98 -16.26 15.15
N GLU A 555 -4.00 -15.42 14.80
CA GLU A 555 -2.57 -15.79 14.74
C GLU A 555 -2.05 -16.42 16.04
N ILE A 556 -2.52 -15.89 17.18
CA ILE A 556 -2.04 -16.19 18.53
C ILE A 556 -2.86 -17.30 19.21
N ASN A 557 -4.16 -17.45 18.90
CA ASN A 557 -5.09 -18.29 19.68
C ASN A 557 -5.71 -19.47 18.91
N LEU A 558 -5.58 -19.51 17.58
CA LEU A 558 -6.13 -20.62 16.79
C LEU A 558 -5.28 -21.89 16.92
N ASN A 559 -5.93 -23.04 17.09
CA ASN A 559 -5.29 -24.33 16.81
C ASN A 559 -5.31 -24.57 15.28
N ARG A 560 -4.15 -24.37 14.66
CA ARG A 560 -3.94 -24.42 13.20
C ARG A 560 -4.11 -25.81 12.61
N ASP A 561 -3.86 -26.85 13.40
CA ASP A 561 -4.00 -28.26 13.00
C ASP A 561 -5.45 -28.75 13.05
N LYS A 562 -6.31 -28.08 13.86
CA LYS A 562 -7.72 -28.43 14.06
C LYS A 562 -8.68 -27.62 13.18
N THR A 563 -8.57 -26.29 13.20
CA THR A 563 -9.67 -25.40 12.79
C THR A 563 -9.52 -24.94 11.34
N LYS A 564 -10.54 -25.21 10.51
CA LYS A 564 -10.65 -24.63 9.16
C LYS A 564 -11.28 -23.24 9.24
N LEU A 565 -10.61 -22.25 8.65
CA LEU A 565 -11.09 -20.87 8.57
C LEU A 565 -11.64 -20.54 7.19
N PHE A 566 -12.79 -19.86 7.19
CA PHE A 566 -13.40 -19.24 6.03
C PHE A 566 -13.76 -17.79 6.36
N PHE A 567 -13.68 -16.92 5.35
CA PHE A 567 -14.17 -15.54 5.44
C PHE A 567 -15.01 -15.24 4.21
N MET A 568 -16.29 -14.90 4.41
CA MET A 568 -17.23 -14.52 3.36
C MET A 568 -17.03 -13.05 3.01
N SER A 569 -16.90 -12.74 1.73
CA SER A 569 -16.72 -11.37 1.23
C SER A 569 -18.01 -10.53 1.34
N MET A 570 -17.95 -9.28 0.89
CA MET A 570 -19.07 -8.33 0.96
C MET A 570 -20.30 -8.85 0.18
N SER A 571 -21.50 -8.76 0.78
CA SER A 571 -22.74 -8.83 0.01
C SER A 571 -23.07 -7.44 -0.54
N PRO A 572 -23.36 -7.28 -1.84
CA PRO A 572 -23.78 -6.00 -2.42
C PRO A 572 -25.18 -5.61 -1.93
N LEU A 573 -25.51 -4.34 -2.15
CA LEU A 573 -26.81 -3.71 -1.87
C LEU A 573 -27.40 -3.23 -3.20
N HIS A 574 -28.71 -3.25 -3.36
CA HIS A 574 -29.37 -2.78 -4.60
C HIS A 574 -30.37 -1.65 -4.32
N TYR A 575 -29.88 -0.56 -3.73
CA TYR A 575 -30.70 0.58 -3.29
C TYR A 575 -30.89 1.68 -4.34
N ASN A 576 -30.04 1.80 -5.36
CA ASN A 576 -30.23 2.72 -6.48
C ASN A 576 -30.29 1.97 -7.81
N ALA A 577 -31.41 2.06 -8.54
CA ALA A 577 -31.55 1.34 -9.81
C ALA A 577 -30.81 1.99 -11.00
N GLU A 578 -30.26 3.20 -10.83
CA GLU A 578 -29.33 3.79 -11.82
C GLU A 578 -28.07 2.92 -11.99
N GLU A 579 -27.69 2.16 -10.96
CA GLU A 579 -26.55 1.24 -10.94
C GLU A 579 -26.72 0.06 -11.93
N TRP A 580 -27.94 -0.17 -12.43
CA TRP A 580 -28.25 -1.11 -13.51
C TRP A 580 -29.10 -0.48 -14.62
N GLY A 581 -28.89 0.81 -14.89
CA GLY A 581 -29.42 1.51 -16.08
C GLY A 581 -30.90 1.87 -16.04
N LEU A 582 -31.56 1.81 -14.87
CA LEU A 582 -32.94 2.25 -14.70
C LEU A 582 -33.06 3.69 -14.20
N GLY A 583 -34.30 4.16 -14.05
CA GLY A 583 -34.61 5.55 -13.76
C GLY A 583 -34.37 5.95 -12.30
N ASN A 584 -33.99 7.21 -12.12
CA ASN A 584 -33.88 7.87 -10.82
C ASN A 584 -35.15 7.64 -9.97
N TRP A 585 -34.99 7.45 -8.65
CA TRP A 585 -36.02 7.03 -7.66
C TRP A 585 -36.53 5.57 -7.75
N GLN A 586 -35.89 4.69 -8.53
CA GLN A 586 -36.16 3.24 -8.52
C GLN A 586 -35.08 2.48 -7.71
N ASN A 587 -35.41 1.27 -7.26
CA ASN A 587 -34.52 0.35 -6.54
C ASN A 587 -34.92 -1.12 -6.82
N CYS A 588 -34.50 -2.09 -5.99
CA CYS A 588 -34.83 -3.51 -6.19
C CYS A 588 -36.35 -3.86 -6.23
N TYR A 589 -37.26 -2.92 -5.98
CA TYR A 589 -38.71 -3.13 -6.13
C TYR A 589 -39.13 -3.38 -7.58
N GLY A 590 -39.83 -4.50 -7.82
CA GLY A 590 -40.32 -4.88 -9.14
C GLY A 590 -39.30 -5.61 -10.02
N GLU A 591 -38.07 -5.83 -9.51
CA GLU A 591 -37.05 -6.59 -10.21
C GLU A 591 -37.37 -8.08 -10.25
N THR A 592 -37.39 -8.65 -11.46
CA THR A 592 -37.78 -10.06 -11.72
C THR A 592 -36.72 -10.88 -12.48
N LYS A 593 -35.61 -10.25 -12.87
CA LYS A 593 -34.48 -10.86 -13.59
C LYS A 593 -33.14 -10.28 -13.10
N PRO A 594 -32.07 -11.08 -13.10
CA PRO A 594 -30.72 -10.58 -12.84
C PRO A 594 -30.28 -9.54 -13.88
N ILE A 595 -29.20 -8.82 -13.56
CA ILE A 595 -28.47 -7.98 -14.52
C ILE A 595 -27.88 -8.89 -15.63
N PRO A 596 -28.01 -8.55 -16.93
CA PRO A 596 -27.35 -9.27 -18.01
C PRO A 596 -25.83 -9.33 -17.82
N MET A 597 -25.22 -10.50 -18.00
CA MET A 597 -23.75 -10.66 -17.90
C MET A 597 -22.98 -10.15 -19.13
N GLU A 598 -23.60 -9.25 -19.90
CA GLU A 598 -23.03 -8.51 -21.03
C GLU A 598 -22.88 -7.00 -20.68
N GLU A 599 -23.33 -6.59 -19.48
CA GLU A 599 -23.23 -5.22 -18.95
C GLU A 599 -22.16 -5.15 -17.85
N ASP A 600 -20.93 -4.74 -18.21
CA ASP A 600 -19.76 -4.69 -17.30
C ASP A 600 -19.84 -3.63 -16.17
N ASN A 601 -20.94 -2.88 -16.06
CA ASN A 601 -20.99 -1.62 -15.31
C ASN A 601 -21.27 -1.75 -13.79
N LEU A 602 -20.90 -2.88 -13.18
CA LEU A 602 -21.17 -3.21 -11.76
C LEU A 602 -20.31 -2.43 -10.73
N GLY A 603 -19.64 -1.36 -11.13
CA GLY A 603 -18.59 -0.71 -10.34
C GLY A 603 -19.06 -0.13 -9.00
N SER A 604 -20.24 0.49 -8.95
CA SER A 604 -20.77 1.16 -7.75
C SER A 604 -21.24 0.19 -6.66
N LEU A 605 -21.74 -0.98 -7.08
CA LEU A 605 -22.30 -2.04 -6.20
C LEU A 605 -21.22 -2.76 -5.36
N ILE A 606 -19.93 -2.48 -5.60
CA ILE A 606 -18.78 -3.21 -5.03
C ILE A 606 -17.80 -2.23 -4.36
N ASN A 607 -17.83 -2.15 -3.02
CA ASN A 607 -16.80 -1.41 -2.29
C ASN A 607 -15.47 -2.19 -2.29
N ARG A 608 -14.53 -1.76 -3.15
CA ARG A 608 -13.23 -2.42 -3.31
C ARG A 608 -12.31 -2.25 -2.11
N GLU A 609 -12.31 -1.09 -1.47
CA GLU A 609 -11.44 -0.80 -0.31
C GLU A 609 -11.68 -1.77 0.86
N MET A 610 -12.95 -2.08 1.19
CA MET A 610 -13.28 -3.08 2.21
C MET A 610 -12.90 -4.52 1.81
N MET A 611 -12.90 -4.82 0.50
CA MET A 611 -12.43 -6.10 0.00
C MET A 611 -10.92 -6.21 0.15
N GLU A 612 -10.17 -5.20 -0.30
CA GLU A 612 -8.71 -5.12 -0.22
C GLU A 612 -8.18 -5.14 1.22
N ILE A 613 -8.84 -4.46 2.16
CA ILE A 613 -8.50 -4.52 3.60
C ILE A 613 -8.66 -5.96 4.14
N ALA A 614 -9.75 -6.64 3.78
CA ALA A 614 -10.00 -8.01 4.21
C ALA A 614 -9.04 -9.03 3.55
N GLU A 615 -8.80 -8.90 2.25
CA GLU A 615 -7.84 -9.71 1.50
C GLU A 615 -6.40 -9.50 1.98
N SER A 616 -6.01 -8.27 2.31
CA SER A 616 -4.71 -7.93 2.91
C SER A 616 -4.53 -8.59 4.29
N ALA A 617 -5.53 -8.51 5.17
CA ALA A 617 -5.50 -9.19 6.47
C ALA A 617 -5.42 -10.73 6.33
N ILE A 618 -6.09 -11.30 5.32
CA ILE A 618 -6.03 -12.74 4.99
C ILE A 618 -4.67 -13.14 4.42
N TYR A 619 -4.09 -12.33 3.53
CA TYR A 619 -2.77 -12.57 2.94
C TYR A 619 -1.65 -12.53 3.99
N GLU A 620 -1.72 -11.59 4.94
CA GLU A 620 -0.80 -11.54 6.08
C GLU A 620 -0.96 -12.73 7.04
N LEU A 621 -2.18 -13.25 7.21
CA LEU A 621 -2.40 -14.50 7.96
C LEU A 621 -1.81 -15.73 7.23
N ASP A 622 -2.00 -15.86 5.92
CA ASP A 622 -1.50 -17.01 5.14
C ASP A 622 0.04 -17.04 5.11
N LYS A 623 0.70 -15.87 4.92
CA LYS A 623 2.17 -15.72 5.09
C LYS A 623 2.67 -16.25 6.43
N ARG A 624 1.89 -16.05 7.50
CA ARG A 624 2.23 -16.44 8.88
C ARG A 624 1.78 -17.86 9.21
N GLY A 625 1.31 -18.63 8.22
CA GLY A 625 0.87 -20.01 8.38
C GLY A 625 -0.52 -20.17 9.01
N VAL A 626 -1.42 -19.19 8.84
CA VAL A 626 -2.83 -19.26 9.25
C VAL A 626 -3.71 -19.13 8.01
N LYS A 627 -4.01 -20.29 7.41
CA LYS A 627 -4.71 -20.34 6.12
C LYS A 627 -6.20 -20.07 6.26
N VAL A 628 -6.65 -18.94 5.72
CA VAL A 628 -8.08 -18.57 5.60
C VAL A 628 -8.54 -18.80 4.16
N GLN A 629 -9.69 -19.46 3.98
CA GLN A 629 -10.33 -19.60 2.68
C GLN A 629 -11.27 -18.41 2.43
N TYR A 630 -10.91 -17.54 1.50
CA TYR A 630 -11.75 -16.41 1.11
C TYR A 630 -12.88 -16.90 0.19
N ILE A 631 -14.14 -16.66 0.59
CA ILE A 631 -15.33 -17.00 -0.18
C ILE A 631 -15.79 -15.71 -0.88
N ASN A 632 -15.26 -15.46 -2.08
CA ASN A 632 -15.57 -14.25 -2.85
C ASN A 632 -16.94 -14.39 -3.55
N ILE A 633 -17.99 -13.97 -2.85
CA ILE A 633 -19.36 -13.94 -3.36
C ILE A 633 -19.75 -12.60 -4.00
N THR A 634 -18.92 -11.56 -3.85
CA THR A 634 -19.36 -10.18 -4.09
C THR A 634 -19.76 -9.93 -5.55
N HIS A 635 -18.90 -10.33 -6.48
CA HIS A 635 -19.16 -10.18 -7.91
C HIS A 635 -20.37 -11.01 -8.38
N LEU A 636 -20.44 -12.30 -8.01
CA LEU A 636 -21.55 -13.16 -8.41
C LEU A 636 -22.89 -12.74 -7.79
N SER A 637 -22.88 -12.11 -6.62
CA SER A 637 -24.10 -11.57 -5.98
C SER A 637 -24.55 -10.22 -6.59
N ALA A 638 -23.65 -9.45 -7.19
CA ALA A 638 -23.98 -8.13 -7.76
C ALA A 638 -24.91 -8.22 -8.98
N TYR A 639 -24.91 -9.34 -9.71
CA TYR A 639 -25.90 -9.57 -10.77
C TYR A 639 -27.34 -9.82 -10.25
N ARG A 640 -27.54 -10.05 -8.95
CA ARG A 640 -28.77 -10.68 -8.41
C ARG A 640 -29.81 -9.70 -7.82
N LYS A 641 -29.90 -8.49 -8.38
CA LYS A 641 -30.85 -7.42 -7.98
C LYS A 641 -32.29 -7.88 -7.73
N GLU A 642 -32.75 -8.93 -8.42
CA GLU A 642 -34.10 -9.46 -8.30
C GLU A 642 -34.32 -10.38 -7.10
N ALA A 643 -33.27 -10.95 -6.50
CA ALA A 643 -33.39 -11.97 -5.46
C ALA A 643 -33.56 -11.42 -4.02
N HIS A 644 -33.72 -10.10 -3.89
CA HIS A 644 -34.03 -9.42 -2.62
C HIS A 644 -35.51 -9.56 -2.20
N PRO A 645 -35.86 -9.53 -0.89
CA PRO A 645 -37.24 -9.48 -0.40
C PRO A 645 -38.01 -8.26 -0.87
N SER A 646 -37.34 -7.11 -1.06
CA SER A 646 -38.00 -5.83 -1.32
C SER A 646 -39.10 -5.60 -0.26
N ILE A 647 -40.36 -5.39 -0.64
CA ILE A 647 -41.48 -5.22 0.30
C ILE A 647 -41.98 -6.54 0.93
N TYR A 648 -41.63 -7.69 0.35
CA TYR A 648 -42.18 -9.01 0.67
C TYR A 648 -41.52 -9.65 1.91
N LYS A 649 -41.51 -8.93 3.03
CA LYS A 649 -41.04 -9.42 4.33
C LYS A 649 -42.10 -9.20 5.41
N LYS A 650 -42.03 -9.97 6.50
CA LYS A 650 -42.93 -9.80 7.65
C LYS A 650 -42.54 -8.56 8.46
N HIS A 651 -43.30 -7.49 8.28
CA HIS A 651 -43.09 -6.23 9.01
C HIS A 651 -43.63 -6.30 10.45
N PRO A 652 -43.00 -5.65 11.45
CA PRO A 652 -43.48 -5.62 12.85
C PRO A 652 -44.83 -4.91 13.03
N VAL A 653 -45.18 -4.02 12.09
CA VAL A 653 -46.45 -3.31 12.00
C VAL A 653 -46.94 -3.47 10.54
N PRO A 654 -48.23 -3.75 10.27
CA PRO A 654 -48.73 -3.81 8.90
C PRO A 654 -48.54 -2.46 8.17
N PRO A 655 -48.01 -2.43 6.94
CA PRO A 655 -47.80 -1.18 6.22
C PRO A 655 -49.12 -0.47 5.91
N SER A 656 -49.12 0.86 6.01
CA SER A 656 -50.30 1.67 5.71
C SER A 656 -50.64 1.63 4.22
N LYS A 657 -51.86 2.07 3.85
CA LYS A 657 -52.26 2.24 2.45
C LYS A 657 -51.37 3.22 1.67
N GLU A 658 -50.71 4.15 2.37
CA GLU A 658 -49.79 5.13 1.79
C GLU A 658 -48.38 4.53 1.62
N GLN A 659 -47.92 3.70 2.56
CA GLN A 659 -46.66 2.94 2.42
C GLN A 659 -46.77 1.93 1.27
N LEU A 660 -47.92 1.28 1.11
CA LEU A 660 -48.22 0.42 -0.05
C LEU A 660 -48.34 1.20 -1.37
N ALA A 661 -48.49 2.53 -1.33
CA ALA A 661 -48.48 3.40 -2.51
C ALA A 661 -47.09 3.97 -2.85
N ASN A 662 -46.08 3.79 -1.98
CA ASN A 662 -44.69 4.18 -2.22
C ASN A 662 -43.72 3.04 -1.84
N PRO A 663 -43.75 1.89 -2.57
CA PRO A 663 -42.99 0.69 -2.22
C PRO A 663 -41.46 0.86 -2.32
N THR A 664 -40.99 1.81 -3.14
CA THR A 664 -39.56 2.19 -3.23
C THR A 664 -39.04 2.73 -1.90
N SER A 665 -39.86 3.45 -1.12
CA SER A 665 -39.48 3.92 0.23
C SER A 665 -39.39 2.85 1.32
N TYR A 666 -39.81 1.60 1.04
CA TYR A 666 -40.03 0.55 2.05
C TYR A 666 -39.38 -0.80 1.71
N SER A 667 -38.58 -0.85 0.64
CA SER A 667 -37.99 -2.08 0.11
C SER A 667 -36.69 -2.50 0.82
N ASP A 668 -36.60 -3.78 1.18
CA ASP A 668 -35.36 -4.41 1.65
C ASP A 668 -34.51 -4.87 0.46
N CYS A 669 -33.47 -4.11 0.13
CA CYS A 669 -32.50 -4.42 -0.92
C CYS A 669 -31.13 -4.84 -0.33
N LEU A 670 -31.17 -5.55 0.81
CA LEU A 670 -30.01 -6.05 1.57
C LEU A 670 -30.10 -7.56 1.85
N HIS A 671 -31.27 -8.08 2.24
CA HIS A 671 -31.49 -9.51 2.54
C HIS A 671 -31.95 -10.31 1.30
N TRP A 672 -32.30 -11.61 1.40
CA TRP A 672 -32.58 -12.48 0.23
C TRP A 672 -33.87 -13.35 0.37
N SER A 673 -34.53 -13.73 -0.73
CA SER A 673 -35.96 -14.20 -0.81
C SER A 673 -36.20 -15.65 -1.35
N ARG A 674 -37.39 -16.30 -1.15
CA ARG A 674 -37.73 -17.72 -1.57
C ARG A 674 -39.21 -17.99 -2.09
N LEU A 675 -39.60 -19.28 -2.26
CA LEU A 675 -40.59 -19.95 -3.22
C LEU A 675 -41.96 -20.39 -2.62
N PRO A 676 -42.86 -21.25 -3.22
CA PRO A 676 -43.14 -21.76 -4.60
C PRO A 676 -44.52 -21.58 -5.35
N PHE A 677 -44.40 -21.85 -6.66
CA PHE A 677 -45.24 -21.64 -7.87
C PHE A 677 -46.76 -21.95 -8.01
N ILE A 678 -47.40 -21.13 -8.89
CA ILE A 678 -48.58 -21.35 -9.75
C ILE A 678 -48.41 -20.43 -11.01
N TYR A 679 -48.55 -20.76 -12.31
CA TYR A 679 -48.69 -22.02 -13.09
C TYR A 679 -48.29 -21.80 -14.59
N LEU A 680 -48.52 -22.75 -15.50
CA LEU A 680 -48.00 -22.86 -16.89
C LEU A 680 -49.00 -22.45 -18.01
N PHE A 681 -48.57 -21.72 -19.07
CA PHE A 681 -48.82 -22.00 -20.52
C PHE A 681 -48.19 -20.97 -21.51
N LEU A 682 -48.17 -21.32 -22.81
CA LEU A 682 -47.83 -20.53 -24.02
C LEU A 682 -46.35 -20.19 -24.32
N LEU A 683 -45.67 -21.12 -25.02
CA LEU A 683 -44.37 -20.93 -25.68
C LEU A 683 -44.49 -20.81 -27.23
N ILE A 684 -45.66 -20.40 -27.76
CA ILE A 684 -45.95 -20.47 -29.21
C ILE A 684 -46.59 -19.17 -29.69
N PHE A 685 -45.78 -18.21 -30.14
CA PHE A 685 -46.24 -17.18 -31.11
C PHE A 685 -45.09 -16.53 -31.91
N PHE A 686 -44.08 -15.95 -31.25
CA PHE A 686 -43.15 -14.99 -31.86
C PHE A 686 -41.79 -15.56 -32.33
N ILE A 687 -41.77 -16.78 -32.88
CA ILE A 687 -40.66 -17.26 -33.72
C ILE A 687 -40.82 -16.79 -35.18
N THR A 688 -42.00 -16.30 -35.55
CA THR A 688 -42.40 -15.96 -36.93
C THR A 688 -41.90 -14.60 -37.46
N THR A 689 -41.44 -13.69 -36.60
CA THR A 689 -41.04 -12.33 -37.03
C THR A 689 -39.58 -12.23 -37.50
N ALA A 690 -38.76 -13.27 -37.32
CA ALA A 690 -37.33 -13.25 -37.62
C ALA A 690 -36.96 -13.55 -39.10
N LEU A 691 -37.94 -13.57 -40.00
CA LEU A 691 -37.75 -13.86 -41.43
C LEU A 691 -38.51 -12.87 -42.33
N TYR A 692 -38.23 -11.57 -42.19
CA TYR A 692 -38.60 -10.58 -43.22
C TYR A 692 -37.52 -9.48 -43.36
N LEU A 693 -37.03 -9.32 -44.60
CA LEU A 693 -36.20 -8.22 -45.12
C LEU A 693 -34.72 -8.12 -44.67
N THR A 694 -33.87 -8.85 -45.40
CA THR A 694 -32.49 -8.45 -45.74
C THR A 694 -32.50 -7.25 -46.72
N GLY A 695 -31.45 -6.40 -46.77
CA GLY A 695 -31.54 -5.12 -47.54
C GLY A 695 -30.29 -4.30 -47.93
N ASP A 696 -29.09 -4.91 -47.97
CA ASP A 696 -27.87 -4.62 -48.78
C ASP A 696 -27.46 -3.22 -49.39
N ASN A 697 -26.12 -2.99 -49.48
CA ASN A 697 -25.31 -2.06 -50.34
C ASN A 697 -25.15 -0.52 -50.06
N GLY A 698 -23.98 0.04 -50.47
CA GLY A 698 -23.52 1.45 -50.23
C GLY A 698 -22.59 2.08 -51.31
N ARG A 699 -21.40 2.63 -50.93
CA ARG A 699 -20.19 3.07 -51.73
C ARG A 699 -19.80 4.59 -51.88
N ILE A 700 -18.58 4.93 -51.39
CA ILE A 700 -17.41 5.65 -52.01
C ILE A 700 -17.55 7.09 -52.64
N ILE A 701 -16.62 8.04 -52.36
CA ILE A 701 -15.78 8.85 -53.35
C ILE A 701 -14.91 10.05 -52.79
N LYS A 702 -13.56 9.94 -52.94
CA LYS A 702 -12.47 10.94 -53.28
C LYS A 702 -11.97 12.10 -52.36
N GLN A 703 -10.79 12.64 -52.77
CA GLN A 703 -9.72 13.38 -52.05
C GLN A 703 -9.10 14.56 -52.91
N PRO A 704 -8.28 15.47 -52.34
CA PRO A 704 -7.22 16.26 -53.03
C PRO A 704 -5.82 16.33 -52.28
N ASP A 705 -4.90 17.25 -52.68
CA ASP A 705 -3.50 17.46 -52.18
C ASP A 705 -3.16 18.97 -52.00
N ILE A 706 -1.98 19.31 -51.40
CA ILE A 706 -0.93 20.26 -51.88
C ILE A 706 -0.04 20.90 -50.75
N ARG A 707 1.06 20.20 -50.39
CA ARG A 707 2.51 20.57 -50.32
C ARG A 707 3.02 22.05 -50.16
N LYS A 708 4.06 22.29 -49.29
CA LYS A 708 5.38 23.00 -49.58
C LYS A 708 6.43 23.12 -48.42
N GLU A 709 7.67 23.55 -48.75
CA GLU A 709 8.95 23.54 -47.97
C GLU A 709 9.31 24.92 -47.32
N HIS A 710 10.29 25.09 -46.39
CA HIS A 710 11.69 25.58 -46.66
C HIS A 710 12.71 25.46 -45.44
N GLN A 711 13.79 26.28 -45.38
CA GLN A 711 15.08 26.09 -44.63
C GLN A 711 15.68 27.41 -44.04
N THR A 712 16.88 27.51 -43.39
CA THR A 712 17.57 26.90 -42.19
C THR A 712 19.05 27.40 -42.12
N ASP A 713 19.69 27.62 -40.93
CA ASP A 713 21.16 27.48 -40.59
C ASP A 713 21.78 28.46 -39.53
N CYS A 714 22.63 27.94 -38.60
CA CYS A 714 23.63 28.58 -37.68
C CYS A 714 23.29 29.81 -36.77
N LYS A 715 24.04 30.26 -35.73
CA LYS A 715 24.97 29.82 -34.62
C LYS A 715 25.08 31.06 -33.63
N LYS A 716 25.75 31.20 -32.45
CA LYS A 716 26.95 30.67 -31.74
C LYS A 716 26.98 31.24 -30.26
N GLU A 717 28.05 31.04 -29.47
CA GLU A 717 28.22 31.43 -28.03
C GLU A 717 29.64 32.02 -27.73
N PRO A 718 29.94 32.78 -26.64
CA PRO A 718 30.81 32.29 -25.53
C PRO A 718 30.83 33.00 -24.11
N THR A 719 30.92 32.19 -23.02
CA THR A 719 31.83 32.25 -21.81
C THR A 719 32.01 33.44 -20.80
N LEU A 720 32.04 33.04 -19.49
CA LEU A 720 32.91 33.46 -18.33
C LEU A 720 32.84 34.88 -17.71
N GLU A 721 33.26 35.13 -16.45
CA GLU A 721 33.66 34.24 -15.31
C GLU A 721 32.74 34.44 -14.06
N GLU A 722 33.06 34.56 -12.75
CA GLU A 722 34.28 34.65 -11.90
C GLU A 722 34.07 33.88 -10.55
N ARG A 723 34.58 34.33 -9.37
CA ARG A 723 34.45 33.62 -8.07
C ARG A 723 34.29 34.52 -6.83
N THR A 724 33.58 34.05 -5.80
CA THR A 724 33.85 34.35 -4.37
C THR A 724 33.16 33.34 -3.45
N ALA A 725 33.50 33.30 -2.15
CA ALA A 725 33.06 32.25 -1.21
C ALA A 725 32.18 32.78 -0.06
N GLN A 726 31.23 31.95 0.43
CA GLN A 726 30.45 32.18 1.66
C GLN A 726 30.02 30.85 2.31
N ASN A 727 29.63 30.90 3.59
CA ASN A 727 29.20 29.75 4.38
C ASN A 727 27.79 29.27 3.98
N GLY A 728 27.58 27.94 3.89
CA GLY A 728 26.28 27.32 3.58
C GLY A 728 25.55 26.73 4.80
N PRO A 729 24.22 26.48 4.72
CA PRO A 729 23.43 25.90 5.82
C PRO A 729 23.66 24.39 6.00
N ILE A 730 23.32 23.86 7.19
CA ILE A 730 23.33 22.42 7.48
C ILE A 730 22.04 21.77 6.95
N GLN A 731 21.84 21.79 5.63
CA GLN A 731 20.65 21.25 4.97
C GLN A 731 21.09 20.20 3.93
N GLY A 732 20.78 18.92 4.18
CA GLY A 732 21.22 17.78 3.36
C GLY A 732 22.45 17.02 3.87
N CYS A 733 22.94 17.32 5.08
CA CYS A 733 24.00 16.53 5.73
C CYS A 733 23.40 15.41 6.59
N ASP A 734 23.87 14.17 6.40
CA ASP A 734 23.56 13.05 7.28
C ASP A 734 24.43 13.14 8.55
N LEU A 735 23.81 13.51 9.68
CA LEU A 735 24.50 13.65 10.97
C LEU A 735 24.90 12.31 11.60
N PHE A 736 24.39 11.17 11.10
CA PHE A 736 24.64 9.82 11.60
C PHE A 736 25.65 9.02 10.76
N SER A 737 25.95 9.48 9.54
CA SER A 737 27.08 9.01 8.74
C SER A 737 28.28 9.93 8.92
N GLY A 738 29.39 9.37 9.38
CA GLY A 738 30.57 10.15 9.75
C GLY A 738 31.70 9.27 10.28
N ARG A 739 32.65 9.89 10.95
CA ARG A 739 33.74 9.21 11.66
C ARG A 739 34.09 9.92 12.95
N TRP A 740 34.67 9.18 13.90
CA TRP A 740 35.26 9.74 15.10
C TRP A 740 36.63 10.36 14.79
N VAL A 741 36.83 11.61 15.21
CA VAL A 741 38.06 12.38 15.04
C VAL A 741 38.59 12.75 16.43
N PHE A 742 39.88 12.54 16.66
CA PHE A 742 40.53 12.94 17.91
C PHE A 742 40.79 14.45 17.91
N ASP A 743 40.26 15.16 18.90
CA ASP A 743 40.38 16.59 19.08
C ASP A 743 40.51 16.93 20.58
N ASN A 744 41.73 16.85 21.10
CA ASN A 744 42.06 17.25 22.46
C ASN A 744 42.26 18.78 22.62
N ILE A 745 41.88 19.58 21.62
CA ILE A 745 41.94 21.05 21.67
C ILE A 745 40.54 21.60 21.98
N THR A 746 39.50 21.01 21.38
CA THR A 746 38.12 21.51 21.51
C THR A 746 37.16 20.57 22.28
N TYR A 747 37.60 19.35 22.63
CA TYR A 747 36.83 18.37 23.42
C TYR A 747 37.59 17.87 24.67
N PRO A 748 36.90 17.56 25.78
CA PRO A 748 35.43 17.57 25.96
C PRO A 748 34.80 18.97 26.00
N LEU A 749 33.47 19.04 25.99
CA LEU A 749 32.73 20.31 26.08
C LEU A 749 32.61 20.86 27.52
N TYR A 750 32.85 20.01 28.53
CA TYR A 750 32.88 20.34 29.96
C TYR A 750 33.74 19.31 30.70
N GLU A 751 34.15 19.62 31.94
CA GLU A 751 34.85 18.68 32.83
C GLU A 751 33.85 17.98 33.78
N GLU A 752 34.07 16.71 34.11
CA GLU A 752 33.17 15.93 35.00
C GLU A 752 32.96 16.63 36.36
N GLY A 753 34.06 17.12 36.96
CA GLY A 753 34.05 17.81 38.24
C GLY A 753 33.33 19.16 38.27
N GLN A 754 32.99 19.75 37.12
CA GLN A 754 32.29 21.03 37.04
C GLN A 754 30.75 20.90 36.99
N CYS A 755 30.21 19.71 36.69
CA CYS A 755 28.76 19.50 36.62
C CYS A 755 28.16 19.13 37.99
N SER A 756 27.29 20.00 38.52
CA SER A 756 26.56 19.79 39.77
C SER A 756 25.43 18.76 39.65
N PHE A 757 24.89 18.57 38.45
CA PHE A 757 23.83 17.60 38.16
C PHE A 757 24.33 16.17 37.86
N MET A 758 25.65 15.94 37.94
CA MET A 758 26.26 14.67 37.54
C MET A 758 25.80 13.48 38.41
N LEU A 759 25.17 12.49 37.78
CA LEU A 759 24.73 11.26 38.45
C LEU A 759 25.90 10.30 38.71
N ARG A 760 25.84 9.60 39.86
CA ARG A 760 26.91 8.71 40.36
C ARG A 760 27.13 7.45 39.51
N ASP A 761 26.27 7.23 38.53
CA ASP A 761 26.28 6.09 37.64
C ASP A 761 27.12 6.35 36.36
N TYR A 762 27.44 7.62 36.08
CA TYR A 762 28.15 8.08 34.87
C TYR A 762 29.46 8.86 35.15
N ALA A 763 29.74 9.14 36.43
CA ALA A 763 30.88 9.94 36.91
C ALA A 763 32.18 9.09 37.01
N CYS A 764 32.78 8.79 35.86
CA CYS A 764 33.86 7.81 35.74
C CYS A 764 35.19 8.25 36.36
N GLU A 765 35.57 9.53 36.23
CA GLU A 765 36.77 10.09 36.87
C GLU A 765 36.67 9.97 38.40
N LYS A 766 35.52 10.40 38.95
CA LYS A 766 35.20 10.34 40.38
C LYS A 766 35.20 8.92 40.97
N TYR A 767 34.93 7.91 40.14
CA TYR A 767 35.02 6.50 40.52
C TYR A 767 36.31 5.79 40.05
N GLY A 768 37.33 6.57 39.69
CA GLY A 768 38.71 6.09 39.61
C GLY A 768 39.22 5.72 38.22
N ARG A 769 38.50 6.10 37.15
CA ARG A 769 39.01 6.03 35.78
C ARG A 769 40.22 6.96 35.61
N LYS A 770 41.19 6.59 34.76
CA LYS A 770 42.48 7.32 34.61
C LYS A 770 42.89 7.57 33.17
N ASP A 771 42.27 6.87 32.22
CA ASP A 771 42.38 7.10 30.80
C ASP A 771 41.27 8.07 30.37
N PHE A 772 41.65 9.28 29.97
CA PHE A 772 40.69 10.34 29.61
C PHE A 772 40.53 10.55 28.10
N LYS A 773 41.28 9.80 27.28
CA LYS A 773 41.22 9.88 25.80
C LYS A 773 39.80 9.76 25.24
N TYR A 774 38.95 8.94 25.87
CA TYR A 774 37.57 8.73 25.45
C TYR A 774 36.75 10.04 25.40
N GLN A 775 37.14 11.05 26.19
CA GLN A 775 36.52 12.38 26.26
C GLN A 775 36.92 13.31 25.10
N ASN A 776 38.06 13.05 24.44
CA ASN A 776 38.62 13.91 23.38
C ASN A 776 38.19 13.51 21.96
N TRP A 777 37.25 12.57 21.81
CA TRP A 777 36.74 12.15 20.50
C TRP A 777 35.50 12.96 20.13
N ARG A 778 35.57 13.68 18.99
CA ARG A 778 34.43 14.35 18.36
C ARG A 778 33.88 13.56 17.18
N TRP A 779 32.60 13.69 16.90
CA TRP A 779 32.00 13.15 15.69
C TRP A 779 32.14 14.15 14.53
N GLN A 780 32.54 13.64 13.36
CA GLN A 780 32.63 14.40 12.12
C GLN A 780 31.68 13.75 11.09
N PRO A 781 30.52 14.36 10.81
CA PRO A 781 29.64 13.92 9.72
C PRO A 781 30.31 13.95 8.35
N HIS A 782 29.87 13.08 7.44
CA HIS A 782 30.31 13.08 6.05
C HIS A 782 29.62 14.21 5.27
N GLY A 783 30.30 15.35 5.14
CA GLY A 783 29.86 16.48 4.33
C GLY A 783 29.52 17.76 5.09
N CYS A 784 29.56 17.74 6.43
CA CYS A 784 29.44 18.96 7.26
C CYS A 784 30.23 18.88 8.57
N GLU A 785 30.36 20.01 9.26
CA GLU A 785 30.75 20.10 10.66
C GLU A 785 29.50 20.05 11.55
N LEU A 786 29.60 19.43 12.74
CA LEU A 786 28.62 19.64 13.80
C LEU A 786 28.80 21.04 14.40
N PRO A 787 27.72 21.81 14.63
CA PRO A 787 27.79 23.09 15.32
C PRO A 787 28.14 22.85 16.80
N ARG A 788 29.14 23.58 17.32
CA ARG A 788 29.49 23.52 18.75
C ARG A 788 28.27 23.91 19.59
N PHE A 789 27.97 23.12 20.62
CA PHE A 789 26.83 23.34 21.51
C PHE A 789 26.84 24.76 22.12
N ASN A 790 25.66 25.38 22.18
CA ASN A 790 25.44 26.67 22.83
C ASN A 790 24.11 26.64 23.60
N ALA A 791 24.21 26.60 24.93
CA ALA A 791 23.06 26.48 25.83
C ALA A 791 22.10 27.66 25.74
N THR A 792 22.60 28.89 25.63
CA THR A 792 21.75 30.09 25.48
C THR A 792 20.90 29.98 24.22
N ALA A 793 21.49 29.59 23.09
CA ALA A 793 20.74 29.38 21.85
C ALA A 793 19.68 28.26 21.96
N LEU A 794 19.98 27.17 22.68
CA LEU A 794 19.01 26.11 22.96
C LEU A 794 17.85 26.62 23.83
N LEU A 795 18.17 27.23 24.98
CA LEU A 795 17.20 27.69 25.97
C LEU A 795 16.28 28.80 25.44
N GLU A 796 16.77 29.67 24.55
CA GLU A 796 15.92 30.63 23.82
C GLU A 796 14.98 29.92 22.84
N LYS A 797 15.44 28.91 22.10
CA LYS A 797 14.61 28.14 21.15
C LYS A 797 13.47 27.36 21.84
N ILE A 798 13.68 26.95 23.10
CA ILE A 798 12.69 26.29 23.97
C ILE A 798 12.09 27.23 25.04
N ARG A 799 12.24 28.56 24.91
CA ARG A 799 11.62 29.54 25.82
C ARG A 799 10.10 29.37 25.83
N GLY A 800 9.53 29.12 27.01
CA GLY A 800 8.10 28.87 27.19
C GLY A 800 7.62 27.46 26.80
N LYS A 801 8.54 26.51 26.53
CA LYS A 801 8.23 25.14 26.09
C LYS A 801 8.65 24.06 27.09
N LYS A 802 8.08 22.86 26.88
CA LYS A 802 8.32 21.64 27.66
C LYS A 802 8.97 20.56 26.78
N LEU A 803 10.26 20.32 27.00
CA LEU A 803 11.02 19.19 26.44
C LEU A 803 10.95 18.01 27.42
N VAL A 804 10.57 16.81 26.98
CA VAL A 804 10.49 15.62 27.86
C VAL A 804 11.16 14.41 27.22
N PHE A 805 12.14 13.86 27.92
CA PHE A 805 12.74 12.55 27.68
C PHE A 805 11.85 11.46 28.29
N VAL A 806 11.55 10.38 27.56
CA VAL A 806 10.59 9.36 27.98
C VAL A 806 11.10 7.95 27.67
N GLY A 807 11.48 7.16 28.68
CA GLY A 807 11.96 5.80 28.43
C GLY A 807 12.59 5.13 29.65
N ASP A 808 13.74 4.49 29.41
CA ASP A 808 14.52 3.75 30.42
C ASP A 808 15.77 4.52 30.90
N SER A 809 16.76 3.80 31.42
CA SER A 809 17.98 4.36 31.99
C SER A 809 18.96 4.97 30.97
N LEU A 810 18.94 4.59 29.69
CA LEU A 810 19.78 5.26 28.68
C LEU A 810 19.29 6.67 28.36
N ASN A 811 17.98 6.83 28.26
CA ASN A 811 17.36 8.13 28.05
C ASN A 811 17.57 9.05 29.27
N LYS A 812 17.63 8.47 30.48
CA LYS A 812 18.10 9.16 31.69
C LYS A 812 19.58 9.57 31.63
N ASN A 813 20.45 8.74 31.05
CA ASN A 813 21.86 9.04 30.82
C ASN A 813 22.05 10.23 29.85
N GLN A 814 21.25 10.27 28.78
CA GLN A 814 21.22 11.40 27.84
C GLN A 814 20.69 12.69 28.48
N TRP A 815 19.62 12.60 29.29
CA TRP A 815 19.08 13.75 30.03
C TRP A 815 20.14 14.37 30.98
N THR A 816 20.90 13.56 31.71
CA THR A 816 22.00 14.06 32.58
C THR A 816 23.09 14.78 31.79
N SER A 817 23.50 14.26 30.62
CA SER A 817 24.44 14.96 29.72
C SER A 817 23.94 16.34 29.31
N MET A 818 22.66 16.45 28.94
CA MET A 818 22.06 17.73 28.53
C MET A 818 22.12 18.77 29.66
N LEU A 819 21.94 18.36 30.93
CA LEU A 819 22.06 19.28 32.06
C LEU A 819 23.51 19.77 32.27
N CYS A 820 24.52 18.91 32.09
CA CYS A 820 25.93 19.30 32.21
C CYS A 820 26.39 20.21 31.04
N LEU A 821 25.94 19.92 29.81
CA LEU A 821 26.16 20.78 28.64
C LEU A 821 25.52 22.17 28.82
N ILE A 822 24.33 22.23 29.40
CA ILE A 822 23.68 23.50 29.74
C ILE A 822 24.46 24.22 30.85
N GLU A 823 24.79 23.54 31.94
CA GLU A 823 25.45 24.13 33.11
C GLU A 823 26.82 24.76 32.79
N SER A 824 27.63 24.10 31.96
CA SER A 824 28.96 24.62 31.53
C SER A 824 28.89 25.86 30.62
N SER A 825 27.73 26.12 30.03
CA SER A 825 27.56 27.11 28.95
C SER A 825 26.63 28.28 29.32
N ILE A 826 26.11 28.34 30.54
CA ILE A 826 25.31 29.45 31.07
C ILE A 826 26.02 30.16 32.23
N SER A 827 25.53 31.35 32.59
CA SER A 827 26.06 32.10 33.73
C SER A 827 25.95 31.30 35.04
N PRO A 828 27.00 31.25 35.89
CA PRO A 828 26.90 30.67 37.24
C PRO A 828 25.84 31.33 38.12
N TYR A 829 25.42 32.56 37.78
CA TYR A 829 24.36 33.30 38.47
C TYR A 829 22.95 32.95 37.98
N THR A 830 22.80 32.24 36.85
CA THR A 830 21.48 31.84 36.32
C THR A 830 20.82 30.83 37.25
N SER A 831 19.66 31.21 37.78
CA SER A 831 18.87 30.36 38.68
C SER A 831 18.33 29.11 37.96
N LYS A 832 18.64 27.94 38.53
CA LYS A 832 18.45 26.61 37.94
C LYS A 832 18.16 25.57 39.03
N SER A 833 17.25 24.63 38.78
CA SER A 833 16.88 23.59 39.76
C SER A 833 16.37 22.30 39.09
N VAL A 834 16.29 21.22 39.87
CA VAL A 834 15.67 19.94 39.48
C VAL A 834 14.66 19.54 40.56
N THR A 835 13.49 19.06 40.13
CA THR A 835 12.43 18.53 41.00
C THR A 835 11.99 17.14 40.54
N GLN A 836 11.34 16.37 41.42
CA GLN A 836 10.77 15.06 41.10
C GLN A 836 9.32 14.99 41.60
N ASN A 837 8.43 14.43 40.78
CA ASN A 837 7.03 14.16 41.11
C ASN A 837 6.67 12.76 40.57
N GLY A 838 6.73 11.74 41.45
CA GLY A 838 6.59 10.34 41.08
C GLY A 838 7.64 9.93 40.04
N ASN A 839 7.16 9.49 38.87
CA ASN A 839 7.99 9.05 37.74
C ASN A 839 8.63 10.19 36.93
N LEU A 840 8.19 11.44 37.11
CA LEU A 840 8.66 12.60 36.36
C LEU A 840 9.72 13.38 37.14
N PHE A 841 10.88 13.56 36.53
CA PHE A 841 11.93 14.49 36.94
C PHE A 841 11.84 15.73 36.04
N THR A 842 12.03 16.94 36.58
CA THR A 842 11.94 18.20 35.82
C THR A 842 13.06 19.16 36.18
N PHE A 843 13.93 19.48 35.23
CA PHE A 843 14.85 20.62 35.30
C PHE A 843 14.15 21.91 34.85
N GLN A 844 14.46 23.03 35.51
CA GLN A 844 13.95 24.36 35.15
C GLN A 844 15.08 25.40 35.18
N ALA A 845 15.17 26.22 34.13
CA ALA A 845 16.02 27.42 34.07
C ALA A 845 15.13 28.67 34.11
N THR A 846 15.14 29.41 35.22
CA THR A 846 14.06 30.38 35.51
C THR A 846 14.08 31.61 34.60
N GLU A 847 15.26 32.07 34.18
CA GLU A 847 15.44 33.21 33.26
C GLU A 847 14.94 32.93 31.84
N TYR A 848 14.88 31.65 31.46
CA TYR A 848 14.48 31.20 30.12
C TYR A 848 13.03 30.71 30.08
N ASN A 849 12.37 30.57 31.23
CA ASN A 849 11.03 29.95 31.35
C ASN A 849 10.92 28.65 30.53
N ALA A 850 11.95 27.80 30.62
CA ALA A 850 12.08 26.56 29.86
C ALA A 850 12.20 25.38 30.82
N THR A 851 11.63 24.23 30.43
CA THR A 851 11.65 23.00 31.24
C THR A 851 12.16 21.80 30.45
N ILE A 852 12.98 20.97 31.10
CA ILE A 852 13.58 19.76 30.51
C ILE A 852 13.32 18.58 31.47
N GLY A 853 12.33 17.76 31.14
CA GLY A 853 11.89 16.64 31.96
C GLY A 853 12.45 15.28 31.53
N PHE A 854 12.38 14.31 32.43
CA PHE A 854 12.58 12.89 32.18
C PHE A 854 11.49 12.07 32.87
N TYR A 855 10.75 11.24 32.13
CA TYR A 855 9.72 10.34 32.67
C TYR A 855 10.13 8.87 32.53
N TRP A 856 10.03 8.13 33.64
CA TRP A 856 10.28 6.69 33.67
C TRP A 856 9.13 5.88 33.07
N SER A 857 9.33 5.32 31.87
CA SER A 857 8.39 4.39 31.22
C SER A 857 9.17 3.39 30.35
N PRO A 858 9.83 2.39 30.96
CA PRO A 858 10.88 1.61 30.30
C PRO A 858 10.39 0.69 29.17
N LEU A 859 9.08 0.41 29.10
CA LEU A 859 8.42 -0.31 27.99
C LEU A 859 7.44 0.59 27.18
N LEU A 860 7.25 1.86 27.56
CA LEU A 860 6.17 2.78 27.17
C LEU A 860 4.73 2.32 27.47
N VAL A 861 4.38 1.06 27.20
CA VAL A 861 3.09 0.46 27.58
C VAL A 861 3.06 0.07 29.05
N GLU A 862 1.86 -0.01 29.65
CA GLU A 862 1.68 -0.33 31.08
C GLU A 862 2.28 -1.70 31.44
N SER A 863 3.06 -1.73 32.52
CA SER A 863 3.83 -2.89 32.96
C SER A 863 3.92 -3.02 34.49
N ASN A 864 4.52 -4.12 34.96
CA ASN A 864 4.91 -4.26 36.38
C ASN A 864 6.33 -3.72 36.68
N CYS A 865 6.90 -2.93 35.78
CA CYS A 865 8.25 -2.33 35.87
C CYS A 865 8.23 -0.80 35.92
N ASP A 866 7.05 -0.17 35.98
CA ASP A 866 6.85 1.28 35.77
C ASP A 866 7.23 2.14 36.99
N ASP A 867 7.86 1.57 38.02
CA ASP A 867 8.30 2.27 39.23
C ASP A 867 9.83 2.48 39.20
N PRO A 868 10.35 3.72 39.22
CA PRO A 868 11.78 3.99 39.10
C PRO A 868 12.63 3.49 40.27
N GLU A 869 12.03 3.10 41.40
CA GLU A 869 12.71 2.52 42.56
C GLU A 869 12.52 1.00 42.64
N THR A 870 11.33 0.47 42.29
CA THR A 870 11.00 -0.97 42.46
C THR A 870 11.00 -1.83 41.19
N HIS A 871 11.33 -1.28 40.01
CA HIS A 871 11.38 -1.93 38.68
C HIS A 871 12.17 -3.26 38.54
N ARG A 872 12.96 -3.67 39.54
CA ARG A 872 13.80 -4.89 39.52
C ARG A 872 12.98 -6.17 39.76
N VAL A 873 12.05 -6.48 38.86
CA VAL A 873 11.15 -7.64 38.94
C VAL A 873 11.65 -8.84 38.13
N ARG A 874 11.39 -10.07 38.61
CA ARG A 874 11.87 -11.34 38.02
C ARG A 874 11.11 -11.79 36.76
N ASP A 875 9.83 -11.49 36.67
CA ASP A 875 8.99 -11.78 35.51
C ASP A 875 8.34 -10.46 35.06
N ARG A 876 8.76 -9.94 33.89
CA ARG A 876 8.15 -8.74 33.32
C ARG A 876 6.79 -9.06 32.70
N ILE A 877 5.80 -8.27 33.07
CA ILE A 877 4.42 -8.33 32.58
C ILE A 877 4.13 -6.98 31.93
N PHE A 878 3.56 -6.97 30.74
CA PHE A 878 3.11 -5.74 30.06
C PHE A 878 1.79 -5.97 29.34
N SER A 879 0.97 -4.92 29.26
CA SER A 879 -0.28 -4.94 28.48
C SER A 879 -0.03 -4.48 27.05
N VAL A 880 -0.35 -5.31 26.06
CA VAL A 880 -0.24 -4.93 24.64
C VAL A 880 -1.35 -4.00 24.18
N THR A 881 -2.20 -3.49 25.08
CA THR A 881 -3.34 -2.61 24.74
C THR A 881 -3.53 -1.43 25.72
N SER A 882 -2.55 -1.12 26.59
CA SER A 882 -2.67 -0.07 27.62
C SER A 882 -1.43 0.84 27.63
N ILE A 883 -1.63 2.15 27.51
CA ILE A 883 -0.59 3.20 27.53
C ILE A 883 -1.10 4.53 28.13
N GLU A 884 -2.41 4.73 28.14
CA GLU A 884 -3.17 5.89 28.60
C GLU A 884 -2.64 6.43 29.95
N LYS A 885 -2.43 5.53 30.90
CA LYS A 885 -1.94 5.77 32.26
C LYS A 885 -0.56 6.45 32.33
N HIS A 886 0.32 6.20 31.37
CA HIS A 886 1.60 6.92 31.27
C HIS A 886 1.43 8.24 30.52
N ALA A 887 0.68 8.21 29.41
CA ALA A 887 0.68 9.31 28.47
C ALA A 887 -0.03 10.58 28.97
N ILE A 888 -0.89 10.49 29.99
CA ILE A 888 -1.43 11.65 30.70
C ILE A 888 -0.37 12.57 31.33
N HIS A 889 0.87 12.10 31.52
CA HIS A 889 1.95 12.88 32.14
C HIS A 889 2.81 13.67 31.13
N TRP A 890 2.67 13.38 29.83
CA TRP A 890 3.48 13.95 28.76
C TRP A 890 2.66 14.45 27.56
N ASN A 891 1.33 14.54 27.69
CA ASN A 891 0.40 14.93 26.63
C ASN A 891 0.38 16.42 26.27
N ASP A 892 1.05 17.23 27.09
CA ASP A 892 1.21 18.68 27.03
C ASP A 892 2.61 19.12 26.56
N ALA A 893 3.49 18.17 26.19
CA ALA A 893 4.87 18.46 25.83
C ALA A 893 5.04 18.93 24.38
N ASP A 894 5.77 20.02 24.17
CA ASP A 894 6.13 20.54 22.84
C ASP A 894 7.10 19.62 22.09
N ILE A 895 8.02 18.96 22.83
CA ILE A 895 9.06 18.10 22.28
C ILE A 895 9.16 16.83 23.13
N LEU A 896 8.94 15.67 22.51
CA LEU A 896 9.07 14.36 23.12
C LEU A 896 10.29 13.63 22.53
N VAL A 897 11.14 13.08 23.39
CA VAL A 897 12.30 12.25 23.03
C VAL A 897 12.11 10.89 23.68
N PHE A 898 11.55 9.93 22.94
CA PHE A 898 11.21 8.61 23.48
C PHE A 898 12.32 7.56 23.30
N ASP A 899 12.46 6.61 24.24
CA ASP A 899 13.43 5.49 24.20
C ASP A 899 12.90 4.19 24.87
N SER A 900 13.58 3.06 24.63
CA SER A 900 13.47 1.74 25.31
C SER A 900 14.49 0.78 24.65
N PHE A 901 15.36 0.08 25.40
CA PHE A 901 16.61 -0.57 24.88
C PHE A 901 16.80 -2.24 25.16
N MET A 902 16.63 -1.92 26.56
CA MET A 902 16.84 -2.46 27.96
C MET A 902 15.98 -3.64 28.52
N TRP A 903 14.66 -3.72 28.29
CA TRP A 903 13.82 -4.80 28.87
C TRP A 903 12.87 -5.57 27.91
N TRP A 904 13.23 -5.65 26.62
CA TRP A 904 12.60 -6.48 25.57
C TRP A 904 13.50 -7.64 25.13
N LEU A 905 14.83 -7.47 25.24
CA LEU A 905 15.83 -8.54 25.05
C LEU A 905 15.62 -9.73 25.99
N GLU A 906 15.01 -9.48 27.16
CA GLU A 906 14.56 -10.48 28.14
C GLU A 906 14.00 -11.72 27.42
N PRO A 907 14.54 -12.94 27.65
CA PRO A 907 14.24 -14.08 26.78
C PRO A 907 12.74 -14.43 26.76
N THR A 908 12.05 -14.29 27.91
CA THR A 908 10.60 -14.47 27.99
C THR A 908 9.96 -13.33 28.76
N MET A 909 8.75 -12.94 28.35
CA MET A 909 7.91 -11.97 29.06
C MET A 909 6.46 -12.47 29.07
N ARG A 910 5.62 -11.92 29.95
CA ARG A 910 4.18 -12.20 29.97
C ARG A 910 3.39 -11.06 29.34
N ILE A 911 2.71 -11.35 28.23
CA ILE A 911 1.73 -10.45 27.64
C ILE A 911 0.42 -10.56 28.43
N LEU A 912 -0.16 -9.42 28.79
CA LEU A 912 -1.52 -9.29 29.31
C LEU A 912 -2.45 -8.74 28.23
N TRP A 913 -3.65 -9.32 28.11
CA TRP A 913 -4.79 -8.70 27.44
C TRP A 913 -5.80 -8.25 28.50
N GLY A 914 -6.06 -6.94 28.54
CA GLY A 914 -6.86 -6.27 29.57
C GLY A 914 -6.01 -5.39 30.51
N SER A 915 -6.63 -4.89 31.57
CA SER A 915 -6.02 -4.04 32.60
C SER A 915 -5.30 -4.87 33.66
N ILE A 916 -4.16 -4.38 34.16
CA ILE A 916 -3.43 -5.03 35.26
C ILE A 916 -4.33 -5.08 36.52
N GLY A 917 -4.38 -6.26 37.16
CA GLY A 917 -5.19 -6.48 38.37
C GLY A 917 -6.64 -6.91 38.13
N SER A 918 -7.13 -6.91 36.89
CA SER A 918 -8.46 -7.45 36.57
C SER A 918 -8.51 -8.97 36.71
N PRO A 919 -9.56 -9.57 37.32
CA PRO A 919 -9.76 -11.02 37.35
C PRO A 919 -9.98 -11.63 35.95
N ASP A 920 -10.34 -10.82 34.95
CA ASP A 920 -10.49 -11.22 33.56
C ASP A 920 -9.19 -11.14 32.75
N GLY A 921 -8.03 -10.87 33.35
CA GLY A 921 -6.75 -10.79 32.65
C GLY A 921 -6.28 -12.15 32.10
N ILE A 922 -6.06 -12.26 30.77
CA ILE A 922 -5.32 -13.41 30.20
C ILE A 922 -3.84 -13.05 30.13
N TYR A 923 -3.02 -13.87 30.80
CA TYR A 923 -1.57 -13.84 30.74
C TYR A 923 -1.06 -14.94 29.80
N LYS A 924 -0.26 -14.59 28.79
CA LYS A 924 0.46 -15.57 27.96
C LYS A 924 1.96 -15.30 28.06
N ARG A 925 2.77 -16.28 28.46
CA ARG A 925 4.22 -16.20 28.31
C ARG A 925 4.54 -16.32 26.82
N VAL A 926 5.33 -15.40 26.28
CA VAL A 926 5.68 -15.35 24.86
C VAL A 926 7.20 -15.22 24.72
N GLU A 927 7.77 -16.06 23.87
CA GLU A 927 9.23 -16.20 23.69
C GLU A 927 9.72 -15.46 22.43
N MET A 928 8.82 -15.16 21.49
CA MET A 928 9.11 -14.45 20.23
C MET A 928 9.47 -12.97 20.46
N ARG A 929 10.76 -12.69 20.73
CA ARG A 929 11.35 -11.36 21.00
C ARG A 929 10.79 -10.24 20.12
N LEU A 930 10.92 -10.37 18.80
CA LEU A 930 10.49 -9.35 17.84
C LEU A 930 8.97 -9.14 17.83
N ARG A 931 8.16 -10.20 17.93
CA ARG A 931 6.69 -10.07 17.87
C ARG A 931 6.13 -9.37 19.12
N ARG A 932 6.71 -9.58 20.30
CA ARG A 932 6.35 -8.84 21.54
C ARG A 932 6.51 -7.32 21.36
N PHE A 933 7.67 -6.95 20.83
CA PHE A 933 8.11 -5.58 20.56
C PHE A 933 7.23 -4.93 19.48
N GLU A 934 6.97 -5.63 18.38
CA GLU A 934 6.09 -5.17 17.29
C GLU A 934 4.64 -4.95 17.76
N MET A 935 4.08 -5.86 18.57
CA MET A 935 2.73 -5.71 19.13
C MET A 935 2.63 -4.49 20.06
N ALA A 936 3.61 -4.29 20.94
CA ALA A 936 3.65 -3.10 21.80
C ALA A 936 3.78 -1.80 20.99
N LEU A 937 4.57 -1.81 19.91
CA LEU A 937 4.70 -0.69 18.99
C LEU A 937 3.43 -0.38 18.22
N ASN A 938 2.77 -1.37 17.61
CA ASN A 938 1.52 -1.16 16.87
C ASN A 938 0.45 -0.50 17.77
N THR A 939 0.38 -0.88 19.05
CA THR A 939 -0.51 -0.23 20.04
C THR A 939 -0.05 1.18 20.40
N TRP A 940 1.22 1.38 20.74
CA TRP A 940 1.78 2.70 21.04
C TRP A 940 1.56 3.68 19.85
N SER A 941 1.67 3.19 18.61
CA SER A 941 1.41 3.97 17.38
C SER A 941 -0.08 4.24 17.17
N ASN A 942 -0.94 3.23 17.32
CA ASN A 942 -2.39 3.39 17.14
C ASN A 942 -3.02 4.27 18.25
N TRP A 943 -2.38 4.43 19.42
CA TRP A 943 -2.86 5.36 20.45
C TRP A 943 -2.51 6.83 20.14
N LEU A 944 -1.27 7.08 19.70
CA LEU A 944 -0.84 8.40 19.19
C LEU A 944 -1.65 8.84 17.95
N GLU A 945 -2.27 7.90 17.26
CA GLU A 945 -3.18 8.21 16.15
C GLU A 945 -4.37 9.08 16.60
N PHE A 946 -4.84 8.93 17.84
CA PHE A 946 -6.13 9.50 18.25
C PHE A 946 -6.09 10.56 19.37
N ASN A 947 -5.11 10.57 20.28
CA ASN A 947 -5.23 11.34 21.54
C ASN A 947 -4.23 12.49 21.81
N ILE A 948 -3.11 12.63 21.08
CA ILE A 948 -2.21 13.81 21.19
C ILE A 948 -1.77 14.27 19.80
N ASN A 949 -1.34 15.54 19.70
CA ASN A 949 -0.53 16.06 18.61
C ASN A 949 0.83 15.33 18.52
N ARG A 950 1.46 15.31 17.34
CA ARG A 950 2.03 14.06 16.81
C ARG A 950 3.58 14.07 16.61
N THR A 951 4.33 13.47 17.55
CA THR A 951 5.82 13.30 17.59
C THR A 951 6.28 11.88 18.05
N LYS A 952 7.61 11.56 18.07
CA LYS A 952 8.15 10.17 17.90
C LYS A 952 9.54 9.81 18.55
N THR A 953 10.23 8.76 18.04
CA THR A 953 10.79 7.58 18.77
C THR A 953 12.05 6.97 18.03
N LYS A 954 12.95 6.04 18.48
CA LYS A 954 13.30 5.30 19.75
C LYS A 954 14.42 4.22 19.50
N PHE A 955 14.91 3.44 20.50
CA PHE A 955 15.68 2.14 20.37
C PHE A 955 17.21 2.27 20.05
N TRP A 956 18.18 1.30 19.98
CA TRP A 956 18.61 0.07 20.75
C TRP A 956 20.11 -0.35 20.48
N ASP A 957 20.67 -1.39 21.16
CA ASP A 957 21.90 -2.19 20.82
C ASP A 957 21.68 -3.75 20.92
N GLU A 958 22.31 -4.67 21.70
CA GLU A 958 23.10 -4.64 22.96
C GLU A 958 24.26 -5.71 23.06
N LYS A 959 25.49 -5.31 23.45
CA LYS A 959 26.67 -6.09 23.99
C LYS A 959 27.53 -7.05 23.12
N LYS A 960 28.79 -6.65 22.95
CA LYS A 960 29.95 -7.40 23.49
C LYS A 960 30.59 -6.51 24.57
N ASN A 961 31.18 -7.08 25.63
CA ASN A 961 31.60 -6.33 26.81
C ASN A 961 32.83 -5.40 26.58
N CYS A 962 32.95 -4.38 27.42
CA CYS A 962 33.77 -3.17 27.32
C CYS A 962 34.94 -3.08 28.31
N TYR A 963 35.23 -4.15 29.07
CA TYR A 963 36.24 -4.08 30.14
C TYR A 963 37.66 -3.86 29.58
N ASN A 964 38.40 -2.92 30.19
CA ASN A 964 39.72 -2.43 29.76
C ASN A 964 39.79 -1.84 28.34
N GLU A 965 38.66 -1.45 27.74
CA GLU A 965 38.66 -0.78 26.44
C GLU A 965 38.90 0.74 26.59
N THR A 966 39.95 1.24 25.93
CA THR A 966 40.46 2.62 26.10
C THR A 966 40.66 3.39 24.79
N GLU A 967 40.36 2.76 23.65
CA GLU A 967 40.41 3.33 22.30
C GLU A 967 39.19 2.84 21.51
N PRO A 968 38.59 3.69 20.65
CA PRO A 968 37.44 3.31 19.84
C PRO A 968 37.82 2.30 18.74
N ILE A 969 36.83 1.81 18.03
CA ILE A 969 37.01 0.96 16.86
C ILE A 969 37.38 1.83 15.65
N PHE A 970 38.52 1.53 15.01
CA PHE A 970 39.01 2.25 13.82
C PHE A 970 38.64 1.59 12.49
N LYS A 971 37.93 0.46 12.53
CA LYS A 971 37.50 -0.27 11.33
C LYS A 971 36.26 0.42 10.76
N GLU A 972 36.41 1.08 9.62
CA GLU A 972 35.29 1.65 8.85
C GLU A 972 34.22 0.58 8.55
N ASP A 973 32.96 1.02 8.48
CA ASP A 973 31.77 0.17 8.41
C ASP A 973 31.78 -0.96 9.47
N TYR A 974 32.11 -0.62 10.72
CA TYR A 974 31.91 -1.51 11.86
C TYR A 974 30.47 -1.42 12.36
N TRP A 975 29.92 -2.58 12.70
CA TRP A 975 28.67 -2.73 13.41
C TRP A 975 28.84 -3.79 14.48
N GLY A 976 28.15 -3.64 15.60
CA GLY A 976 28.12 -4.62 16.66
C GLY A 976 27.54 -5.97 16.22
N ILE A 977 28.07 -7.05 16.80
CA ILE A 977 27.41 -8.36 16.83
C ILE A 977 26.16 -8.30 17.74
N SER A 978 26.20 -7.36 18.68
CA SER A 978 25.16 -6.93 19.60
C SER A 978 23.89 -6.39 18.94
N THR A 979 24.07 -5.71 17.82
CA THR A 979 23.13 -4.69 17.37
C THR A 979 21.88 -5.30 16.76
N GLU A 980 20.75 -5.21 17.45
CA GLU A 980 19.45 -5.77 17.07
C GLU A 980 18.83 -4.99 15.89
N ARG A 981 19.42 -5.14 14.70
CA ARG A 981 18.96 -4.52 13.45
C ARG A 981 17.52 -4.88 13.10
N ASP A 982 17.03 -6.04 13.53
CA ASP A 982 15.64 -6.43 13.33
C ASP A 982 14.69 -5.63 14.25
N MET A 983 15.14 -5.26 15.46
CA MET A 983 14.43 -4.28 16.29
C MET A 983 14.50 -2.87 15.68
N MET A 984 15.62 -2.48 15.08
CA MET A 984 15.71 -1.21 14.33
C MET A 984 14.77 -1.21 13.12
N GLN A 985 14.66 -2.30 12.35
CA GLN A 985 13.72 -2.39 11.23
C GLN A 985 12.24 -2.39 11.68
N VAL A 986 11.92 -3.01 12.81
CA VAL A 986 10.55 -2.96 13.37
C VAL A 986 10.26 -1.58 13.97
N ALA A 987 11.26 -0.91 14.53
CA ALA A 987 11.18 0.49 14.94
C ALA A 987 10.90 1.40 13.74
N GLU A 988 11.81 1.39 12.76
CA GLU A 988 11.71 2.10 11.50
C GLU A 988 10.34 1.82 10.87
N SER A 989 9.91 0.57 10.71
CA SER A 989 8.61 0.26 10.10
C SER A 989 7.40 0.70 10.92
N ALA A 990 7.46 0.74 12.26
CA ALA A 990 6.41 1.36 13.07
C ALA A 990 6.41 2.89 12.94
N LEU A 991 7.59 3.51 12.78
CA LEU A 991 7.73 4.93 12.53
C LEU A 991 7.26 5.29 11.11
N GLU A 992 7.52 4.44 10.11
CA GLU A 992 6.96 4.51 8.76
C GLU A 992 5.43 4.44 8.81
N LYS A 993 4.84 3.44 9.48
CA LYS A 993 3.36 3.37 9.64
C LYS A 993 2.75 4.62 10.29
N LEU A 994 3.56 5.51 10.88
CA LEU A 994 3.12 6.74 11.50
C LEU A 994 3.25 8.01 10.65
N GLU A 995 4.25 8.18 9.76
CA GLU A 995 4.19 9.34 8.83
C GLU A 995 3.24 9.11 7.65
N THR A 996 2.93 7.86 7.27
CA THR A 996 1.86 7.55 6.30
C THR A 996 0.52 8.08 6.81
N ARG A 997 0.40 8.14 8.14
CA ARG A 997 -0.74 8.67 8.90
C ARG A 997 -0.52 10.11 9.38
N GLY A 998 0.60 10.78 9.06
CA GLY A 998 0.88 12.19 9.37
C GLY A 998 1.51 12.49 10.74
N ILE A 999 2.36 11.63 11.30
CA ILE A 999 3.18 11.92 12.51
C ILE A 999 4.64 12.17 12.12
N LYS A 1000 5.09 13.42 12.26
CA LYS A 1000 6.48 13.85 12.05
C LYS A 1000 7.45 13.12 12.98
N PHE A 1001 8.64 12.76 12.50
CA PHE A 1001 9.74 12.33 13.39
C PHE A 1001 11.12 12.82 12.98
N GLN A 1002 12.03 12.76 13.95
CA GLN A 1002 13.45 12.69 13.69
C GLN A 1002 13.94 11.39 14.33
N TYR A 1003 14.44 10.46 13.51
CA TYR A 1003 15.07 9.25 14.02
C TYR A 1003 16.48 9.59 14.45
N LEU A 1004 16.74 9.60 15.76
CA LEU A 1004 18.11 9.72 16.25
C LEU A 1004 18.81 8.37 16.08
N ASN A 1005 19.32 8.08 14.89
CA ASN A 1005 20.04 6.84 14.58
C ASN A 1005 21.46 6.85 15.16
N ILE A 1006 21.53 6.93 16.49
CA ILE A 1006 22.77 6.99 17.27
C ILE A 1006 23.46 5.64 17.41
N THR A 1007 22.82 4.54 17.02
CA THR A 1007 23.33 3.17 17.21
C THR A 1007 24.66 2.97 16.48
N HIS A 1008 24.72 3.16 15.15
CA HIS A 1008 25.94 2.94 14.37
C HIS A 1008 27.12 3.78 14.86
N LEU A 1009 26.93 5.08 15.14
CA LEU A 1009 28.03 5.93 15.64
C LEU A 1009 28.48 5.55 17.07
N SER A 1010 27.61 4.91 17.86
CA SER A 1010 27.92 4.47 19.23
C SER A 1010 28.57 3.09 19.27
N ASP A 1011 28.31 2.20 18.30
CA ASP A 1011 28.99 0.89 18.15
C ASP A 1011 30.52 1.01 18.13
N TYR A 1012 31.05 2.11 17.56
CA TYR A 1012 32.49 2.39 17.54
C TYR A 1012 33.09 2.65 18.93
N ARG A 1013 32.28 3.00 19.93
CA ARG A 1013 32.70 3.65 21.18
C ARG A 1013 32.74 2.74 22.41
N LYS A 1014 33.15 1.50 22.21
CA LYS A 1014 33.46 0.52 23.28
C LYS A 1014 34.32 1.08 24.43
N ASP A 1015 35.10 2.13 24.18
CA ASP A 1015 35.92 2.84 25.16
C ASP A 1015 35.14 3.73 26.13
N ALA A 1016 33.97 4.25 25.76
CA ALA A 1016 33.30 5.32 26.51
C ALA A 1016 32.32 4.86 27.60
N HIS A 1017 32.22 3.56 27.87
CA HIS A 1017 31.37 3.00 28.94
C HIS A 1017 32.00 3.18 30.35
N PRO A 1018 31.20 3.22 31.43
CA PRO A 1018 31.72 3.23 32.80
C PRO A 1018 32.49 1.95 33.15
N SER A 1019 32.11 0.80 32.61
CA SER A 1019 32.68 -0.50 32.97
C SER A 1019 32.63 -0.69 34.51
N ILE A 1020 33.76 -0.70 35.20
CA ILE A 1020 33.81 -0.79 36.68
C ILE A 1020 33.80 0.58 37.39
N TYR A 1021 33.96 1.68 36.65
CA TYR A 1021 34.13 3.05 37.17
C TYR A 1021 32.80 3.76 37.38
N ARG A 1022 31.91 3.15 38.17
CA ARG A 1022 30.65 3.78 38.61
C ARG A 1022 30.32 3.42 40.05
N ARG A 1023 29.37 4.13 40.66
CA ARG A 1023 28.70 3.62 41.84
C ARG A 1023 27.75 2.49 41.44
N PHE A 1024 27.87 1.35 42.12
CA PHE A 1024 26.89 0.28 42.11
C PHE A 1024 25.89 0.49 43.27
N GLN A 1025 24.62 0.11 43.08
CA GLN A 1025 23.61 0.17 44.15
C GLN A 1025 23.88 -0.88 45.24
N GLU A 1026 24.33 -2.06 44.83
CA GLU A 1026 24.86 -3.13 45.68
C GLU A 1026 26.38 -3.24 45.40
N PRO A 1027 27.26 -3.30 46.40
CA PRO A 1027 28.69 -3.50 46.17
C PRO A 1027 28.97 -4.84 45.45
N PRO A 1028 29.89 -4.89 44.47
CA PRO A 1028 30.30 -6.16 43.86
C PRO A 1028 30.83 -7.15 44.91
N SER A 1029 30.40 -8.41 44.79
CA SER A 1029 30.85 -9.51 45.64
C SER A 1029 32.35 -9.82 45.46
N GLU A 1030 32.97 -10.53 46.41
CA GLU A 1030 34.35 -10.99 46.26
C GLU A 1030 34.60 -11.89 45.04
N GLU A 1031 33.57 -12.50 44.47
CA GLU A 1031 33.67 -13.31 43.25
C GLU A 1031 33.64 -12.41 42.01
N GLN A 1032 32.71 -11.45 41.96
CA GLN A 1032 32.69 -10.40 40.93
C GLN A 1032 33.98 -9.58 40.92
N LEU A 1033 34.53 -9.20 42.08
CA LEU A 1033 35.81 -8.46 42.18
C LEU A 1033 37.01 -9.23 41.61
N LYS A 1034 36.92 -10.56 41.44
CA LYS A 1034 37.94 -11.39 40.78
C LYS A 1034 37.75 -11.46 39.26
N ASP A 1035 36.53 -11.21 38.77
CA ASP A 1035 36.21 -11.05 37.33
C ASP A 1035 35.48 -9.74 37.06
N PRO A 1036 36.22 -8.64 36.82
CA PRO A 1036 35.68 -7.37 36.35
C PRO A 1036 34.76 -7.44 35.12
N THR A 1037 34.88 -8.47 34.28
CA THR A 1037 34.01 -8.61 33.10
C THR A 1037 32.58 -9.00 33.49
N SER A 1038 32.40 -9.72 34.60
CA SER A 1038 31.10 -10.16 35.11
C SER A 1038 30.19 -9.04 35.63
N TYR A 1039 30.77 -7.89 36.03
CA TYR A 1039 30.05 -6.77 36.64
C TYR A 1039 30.27 -5.41 35.95
N SER A 1040 31.07 -5.37 34.87
CA SER A 1040 31.26 -4.17 34.06
C SER A 1040 29.95 -3.69 33.44
N ASP A 1041 29.61 -2.41 33.66
CA ASP A 1041 28.55 -1.71 32.96
C ASP A 1041 29.01 -1.34 31.54
N CYS A 1042 28.45 -2.04 30.56
CA CYS A 1042 28.67 -1.83 29.14
C CYS A 1042 27.34 -1.53 28.44
N VAL A 1043 26.51 -0.72 29.10
CA VAL A 1043 25.20 -0.26 28.64
C VAL A 1043 25.15 1.26 28.75
N HIS A 1044 25.42 1.78 29.94
CA HIS A 1044 25.49 3.23 30.19
C HIS A 1044 26.83 3.80 29.70
N TRP A 1045 26.98 5.12 29.79
CA TRP A 1045 28.09 5.89 29.23
C TRP A 1045 28.68 6.85 30.26
N CYS A 1046 30.01 7.00 30.24
CA CYS A 1046 30.69 8.04 31.00
C CYS A 1046 30.30 9.44 30.50
N LEU A 1047 30.28 10.42 31.40
CA LEU A 1047 30.05 11.83 31.10
C LEU A 1047 31.19 12.69 31.67
N PRO A 1048 31.86 13.57 30.89
CA PRO A 1048 31.64 13.83 29.46
C PRO A 1048 31.97 12.62 28.59
N GLY A 1049 31.29 12.48 27.44
CA GLY A 1049 31.38 11.30 26.59
C GLY A 1049 30.31 11.20 25.50
N VAL A 1050 29.96 9.98 25.11
CA VAL A 1050 29.13 9.69 23.91
C VAL A 1050 27.74 10.36 23.91
N PRO A 1051 26.98 10.42 25.02
CA PRO A 1051 25.70 11.13 25.03
C PRO A 1051 25.80 12.64 24.79
N ASP A 1052 26.98 13.25 24.97
CA ASP A 1052 27.19 14.66 24.60
C ASP A 1052 27.12 14.86 23.08
N ILE A 1053 27.53 13.85 22.29
CA ILE A 1053 27.35 13.86 20.83
C ILE A 1053 25.90 13.62 20.45
N TRP A 1054 25.19 12.70 21.12
CA TRP A 1054 23.75 12.53 20.92
C TRP A 1054 23.00 13.85 21.18
N ASN A 1055 23.42 14.59 22.21
CA ASN A 1055 22.86 15.90 22.55
C ASN A 1055 23.33 17.03 21.64
N GLN A 1056 24.50 16.96 21.01
CA GLN A 1056 24.87 17.86 19.90
C GLN A 1056 24.03 17.62 18.65
N ILE A 1057 23.72 16.37 18.33
CA ILE A 1057 22.83 16.03 17.20
C ILE A 1057 21.40 16.51 17.49
N LEU A 1058 20.86 16.22 18.69
CA LEU A 1058 19.56 16.72 19.12
C LEU A 1058 19.51 18.26 19.16
N TYR A 1059 20.56 18.93 19.65
CA TYR A 1059 20.74 20.38 19.59
C TYR A 1059 20.71 20.89 18.14
N SER A 1060 21.41 20.21 17.22
CA SER A 1060 21.44 20.55 15.79
C SER A 1060 20.06 20.42 15.14
N TYR A 1061 19.24 19.46 15.55
CA TYR A 1061 17.84 19.40 15.13
C TYR A 1061 17.01 20.55 15.72
N ILE A 1062 17.09 20.79 17.03
CA ILE A 1062 16.27 21.81 17.72
C ILE A 1062 16.57 23.23 17.24
N ILE A 1063 17.84 23.59 16.99
CA ILE A 1063 18.16 24.95 16.51
C ILE A 1063 17.70 25.19 15.07
N ASN A 1064 17.73 24.16 14.22
CA ASN A 1064 17.40 24.25 12.79
C ASN A 1064 15.92 23.96 12.46
N SER A 1065 15.12 23.50 13.43
CA SER A 1065 13.67 23.25 13.30
C SER A 1065 12.80 24.49 13.41
#